data_AF-A0A329KPC4-F1
#
_entry.id   AF-A0A329KPC4-F1
#
_cell.length_a   1.000
_cell.length_b   1.000
_cell.length_c   1.000
_cell.angle_alpha   90.00
_cell.angle_beta   90.00
_cell.angle_gamma   90.00
#
_symmetry.space_group_name_H-M   'P 1'
#
loop_
_entity.id
_entity.type
_entity.pdbx_description
1 polymer ?
#
loop_
_entity_poly.entity_id
_entity_poly.type
_entity_poly.pdbx_seq_one_letter_code
_entity_poly.pdbx_strand_id
1 'polypeptide(L)'
;MLHHANRRALQAAQRLIAKVAIAAVALSSAFTGFTAAEGAQGPFTDISGSYAGKEIEALAQAGIISGYEEGRFFPGQPITRAELAKILVLATGRTESPNPPAAFGDVAPDSWYRGYVAALVEASITEGTSAATFSPDALVTREELAVLFIRAMGLSEKADRLAADAPFTDLQQVADWAKPSVALAHKLGFISGIENGDGSIRFAPKEYAQRQALALLAYSCWTRQAEFAAKAEELLNPALAPSPSPDSASGGKQTDNNPLAQAFRVIKAEAFDRNTVVVTLDKNIADPAYVKSFSFADGLEVTGTAVKTGTPTVVLTTGQQTPEALYRLYYDEGNTFIDVTGTPDFLPAADGDLTGIFKLTQADTVYGPLTDPIVINGSLYIDAPRVKLRKVKVTGSLIITEKVDSEAVYLEDVQVDGETLVLGSGRGGLHLTDTSLASLVVNNPGETVDIVAEKGVRVQQTTLFSSAVVKQILTREPAPVFEKVTISAETPTQSYVSLQGRFETVDVHAPVFLQFPEGSIGTLNDNVSLTHAKAMPLLEKAVISNGSITLGFSQKPETLTIADFAIDAKLGGKPFNTEDWTYDAKTGVIGFPALPADSAELLEVWIKAKNDAFGGHLRLLLSGFSGRVVDVNGHPAEGIRITFRRKTEKPVDGAAPSGEAVTDKNGVYAIRLAAGAYTGELKGESFLPAFMEASAEAGSYNRDQDASVLPAAQDNEVRIVLSWGIEPRDLDAHFIGASKMGSNFHTWYKERFNWGSAFREVELDVDDTTAFGPETTIIRKPADGHYLFYVHQYSGTGPLGSLATVKVYQGSQTDPAQTYAMPLIPSSKPYWVVFKMTVKDGGISFTPMNEFTDSDPVNTVGQLGNSTELRSGSYSINDGTKRIEKVPQGTTVEAFKQALTTADPAARYELYGPDGSTVRTGIVENSDIVVVTGSNGISRRQFEIRIEAVSPSSPGPAAGIAGLYASPDHSVTNAVYSQPIGPGVNTENAPFHIPSSANYLLIQFNQELAASSEGLQVYANGSLVSADSVRLLPERLLALNVAGLPLDQDTVIRISGLKKATGNIPVDPFTVYISIP
;
A
#
# COMPACT_ATOMS: atom_id res chain seq x y z
N MET A 1 -54.81 -24.52 34.64
CA MET A 1 -54.68 -23.05 34.65
C MET A 1 -53.34 -22.53 34.11
N LEU A 2 -52.20 -23.22 34.28
CA LEU A 2 -50.92 -22.80 33.67
C LEU A 2 -50.94 -22.74 32.13
N HIS A 3 -51.70 -23.60 31.46
CA HIS A 3 -51.77 -23.57 29.99
C HIS A 3 -52.54 -22.38 29.40
N HIS A 4 -53.41 -21.75 30.18
CA HIS A 4 -54.15 -20.56 29.75
C HIS A 4 -53.36 -19.26 29.97
N ALA A 5 -52.46 -19.22 30.95
CA ALA A 5 -51.58 -18.08 31.20
C ALA A 5 -50.52 -17.93 30.08
N ASN A 6 -49.90 -19.03 29.66
CA ASN A 6 -48.87 -19.00 28.60
C ASN A 6 -49.43 -18.62 27.22
N ARG A 7 -50.69 -18.98 26.90
CA ARG A 7 -51.32 -18.57 25.62
C ARG A 7 -51.68 -17.09 25.58
N ARG A 8 -51.99 -16.46 26.72
CA ARG A 8 -52.24 -15.01 26.80
C ARG A 8 -50.96 -14.18 26.71
N ALA A 9 -49.85 -14.67 27.29
CA ALA A 9 -48.54 -14.04 27.15
C ALA A 9 -48.01 -14.10 25.71
N LEU A 10 -48.21 -15.23 25.00
CA LEU A 10 -47.78 -15.38 23.61
C LEU A 10 -48.59 -14.52 22.62
N GLN A 11 -49.91 -14.37 22.87
CA GLN A 11 -50.78 -13.50 22.04
C GLN A 11 -50.54 -12.00 22.30
N ALA A 12 -50.02 -11.61 23.47
CA ALA A 12 -49.61 -10.24 23.76
C ALA A 12 -48.26 -9.90 23.08
N ALA A 13 -47.30 -10.83 23.09
CA ALA A 13 -46.01 -10.66 22.41
C ALA A 13 -46.15 -10.60 20.87
N GLN A 14 -47.03 -11.41 20.29
CA GLN A 14 -47.29 -11.40 18.83
C GLN A 14 -48.01 -10.13 18.34
N ARG A 15 -48.81 -9.47 19.20
CA ARG A 15 -49.44 -8.17 18.88
C ARG A 15 -48.48 -6.98 19.01
N LEU A 16 -47.36 -7.13 19.72
CA LEU A 16 -46.31 -6.11 19.83
C LEU A 16 -45.36 -6.17 18.62
N ILE A 17 -45.04 -7.38 18.14
CA ILE A 17 -44.19 -7.61 16.95
C ILE A 17 -44.88 -7.15 15.65
N ALA A 18 -46.20 -7.33 15.54
CA ALA A 18 -46.97 -6.86 14.38
C ALA A 18 -47.17 -5.33 14.29
N LYS A 19 -46.94 -4.58 15.38
CA LYS A 19 -47.01 -3.10 15.38
C LYS A 19 -45.66 -2.42 15.11
N VAL A 20 -44.54 -3.11 15.33
CA VAL A 20 -43.19 -2.61 14.99
C VAL A 20 -42.85 -2.89 13.51
N ALA A 21 -43.46 -3.93 12.90
CA ALA A 21 -43.23 -4.27 11.48
C ALA A 21 -43.97 -3.38 10.46
N ILE A 22 -44.78 -2.40 10.88
CA ILE A 22 -45.54 -1.50 9.99
C ILE A 22 -44.97 -0.06 9.97
N ALA A 23 -43.92 0.24 10.74
CA ALA A 23 -43.18 1.51 10.66
C ALA A 23 -41.88 1.44 9.83
N ALA A 24 -41.52 0.27 9.30
CA ALA A 24 -40.28 0.05 8.54
C ALA A 24 -40.48 -0.29 7.05
N VAL A 25 -41.67 -0.08 6.49
CA VAL A 25 -41.98 -0.36 5.06
C VAL A 25 -42.38 0.92 4.29
N ALA A 26 -42.07 2.10 4.81
CA ALA A 26 -42.32 3.36 4.10
C ALA A 26 -41.08 4.26 4.13
N LEU A 27 -40.00 3.84 3.45
CA LEU A 27 -39.06 4.74 2.76
C LEU A 27 -38.11 3.92 1.85
N SER A 28 -38.68 3.16 0.90
CA SER A 28 -37.90 2.45 -0.13
C SER A 28 -38.41 2.80 -1.52
N SER A 29 -38.46 4.10 -1.85
CA SER A 29 -38.68 4.56 -3.24
C SER A 29 -38.20 6.00 -3.46
N ALA A 30 -36.89 6.21 -3.53
CA ALA A 30 -36.23 7.25 -4.34
C ALA A 30 -34.75 7.32 -3.94
N PHE A 31 -33.85 6.89 -4.82
CA PHE A 31 -32.62 7.61 -5.18
C PHE A 31 -31.83 6.71 -6.15
N THR A 32 -32.04 6.96 -7.43
CA THR A 32 -31.08 6.67 -8.49
C THR A 32 -30.11 7.86 -8.57
N GLY A 33 -28.80 7.60 -8.56
CA GLY A 33 -27.75 8.51 -9.04
C GLY A 33 -26.71 9.00 -8.01
N PHE A 34 -25.51 9.30 -8.53
CA PHE A 34 -24.26 9.83 -7.92
C PHE A 34 -23.26 8.76 -7.44
N THR A 35 -22.24 8.40 -8.25
CA THR A 35 -20.94 9.06 -8.58
C THR A 35 -19.87 8.90 -7.50
N ALA A 36 -18.64 8.64 -7.96
CA ALA A 36 -17.43 8.59 -7.17
C ALA A 36 -17.02 9.95 -6.56
N ALA A 37 -16.19 9.84 -5.50
CA ALA A 37 -15.35 10.83 -4.80
C ALA A 37 -15.96 11.59 -3.59
N GLU A 38 -15.34 11.47 -2.39
CA GLU A 38 -14.70 12.55 -1.59
C GLU A 38 -14.33 12.12 -0.15
N GLY A 39 -13.36 12.83 0.45
CA GLY A 39 -12.57 12.44 1.64
C GLY A 39 -13.31 12.30 2.98
N ALA A 40 -12.69 11.55 3.88
CA ALA A 40 -13.20 11.31 5.23
C ALA A 40 -13.28 12.61 6.05
N GLN A 41 -14.48 13.11 6.30
CA GLN A 41 -14.73 14.11 7.34
C GLN A 41 -14.78 13.46 8.72
N GLY A 42 -14.25 14.15 9.73
CA GLY A 42 -14.27 13.74 11.15
C GLY A 42 -15.69 13.55 11.71
N PRO A 43 -15.83 13.11 12.98
CA PRO A 43 -17.12 12.70 13.56
C PRO A 43 -18.14 13.84 13.70
N PHE A 44 -17.74 15.10 13.53
CA PHE A 44 -18.62 16.26 13.61
C PHE A 44 -18.53 17.14 12.37
N THR A 45 -19.68 17.56 11.86
CA THR A 45 -19.79 18.34 10.62
C THR A 45 -19.69 19.86 10.84
N ASP A 46 -19.74 20.35 12.08
CA ASP A 46 -19.90 21.77 12.41
C ASP A 46 -18.76 22.35 13.30
N ILE A 47 -17.58 21.73 13.28
CA ILE A 47 -16.44 22.14 14.10
C ILE A 47 -15.29 22.82 13.33
N SER A 48 -15.38 22.91 12.01
CA SER A 48 -14.34 23.52 11.16
C SER A 48 -14.06 25.00 11.46
N GLY A 49 -15.02 25.72 12.05
CA GLY A 49 -14.86 27.11 12.50
C GLY A 49 -14.58 27.27 14.00
N SER A 50 -14.41 26.17 14.74
CA SER A 50 -14.14 26.18 16.18
C SER A 50 -12.65 26.35 16.45
N TYR A 51 -12.26 27.27 17.34
CA TYR A 51 -10.88 27.37 17.81
C TYR A 51 -10.43 26.15 18.63
N ALA A 52 -11.39 25.33 19.09
CA ALA A 52 -11.14 24.09 19.81
C ALA A 52 -11.41 22.84 18.93
N GLY A 53 -11.43 22.99 17.60
CA GLY A 53 -11.81 21.92 16.68
C GLY A 53 -11.00 20.63 16.87
N LYS A 54 -9.67 20.76 16.98
CA LYS A 54 -8.75 19.64 17.21
C LYS A 54 -8.98 18.96 18.56
N GLU A 55 -9.18 19.76 19.61
CA GLU A 55 -9.45 19.28 20.97
C GLU A 55 -10.80 18.56 21.05
N ILE A 56 -11.81 19.08 20.34
CA ILE A 56 -13.13 18.45 20.22
C ILE A 56 -13.00 17.06 19.57
N GLU A 57 -12.22 16.93 18.49
CA GLU A 57 -11.99 15.65 17.83
C GLU A 57 -11.23 14.67 18.72
N ALA A 58 -10.15 15.11 19.38
CA ALA A 58 -9.33 14.27 20.26
C ALA A 58 -10.14 13.74 21.46
N LEU A 59 -10.93 14.61 22.11
CA LEU A 59 -11.79 14.20 23.21
C LEU A 59 -12.92 13.28 22.77
N ALA A 60 -13.42 13.41 21.53
CA ALA A 60 -14.44 12.51 20.99
C ALA A 60 -13.87 11.13 20.67
N GLN A 61 -12.66 11.06 20.11
CA GLN A 61 -11.93 9.81 19.90
C GLN A 61 -11.60 9.11 21.23
N ALA A 62 -11.28 9.87 22.28
CA ALA A 62 -11.07 9.36 23.63
C ALA A 62 -12.36 8.96 24.36
N GLY A 63 -13.54 9.16 23.77
CA GLY A 63 -14.84 8.86 24.38
C GLY A 63 -15.22 9.78 25.55
N ILE A 64 -14.52 10.91 25.72
CA ILE A 64 -14.74 11.88 26.80
C ILE A 64 -15.91 12.81 26.46
N ILE A 65 -16.02 13.23 25.20
CA ILE A 65 -17.14 14.04 24.71
C ILE A 65 -17.91 13.31 23.61
N SER A 66 -19.20 13.65 23.48
CA SER A 66 -20.06 13.16 22.42
C SER A 66 -20.79 14.34 21.77
N GLY A 67 -21.01 14.26 20.46
CA GLY A 67 -21.92 15.17 19.76
C GLY A 67 -23.38 14.84 20.05
N TYR A 68 -24.26 15.61 19.42
CA TYR A 68 -25.70 15.38 19.41
C TYR A 68 -26.09 14.54 18.19
N GLU A 69 -27.40 14.33 18.04
CA GLU A 69 -27.98 13.71 16.85
C GLU A 69 -27.48 14.40 15.57
N GLU A 70 -27.40 13.63 14.47
CA GLU A 70 -26.96 14.12 13.14
C GLU A 70 -25.47 14.47 13.01
N GLY A 71 -24.61 14.07 13.95
CA GLY A 71 -23.15 14.26 13.81
C GLY A 71 -22.73 15.72 13.99
N ARG A 72 -23.34 16.42 14.95
CA ARG A 72 -23.06 17.84 15.26
C ARG A 72 -22.57 18.02 16.69
N PHE A 73 -21.63 18.93 16.91
CA PHE A 73 -21.09 19.27 18.22
C PHE A 73 -21.63 20.58 18.79
N PHE A 74 -22.04 21.54 17.94
CA PHE A 74 -22.47 22.89 18.31
C PHE A 74 -21.46 23.65 19.19
N PRO A 75 -20.25 23.96 18.68
CA PRO A 75 -19.15 24.51 19.48
C PRO A 75 -19.50 25.81 20.21
N GLY A 76 -20.32 26.68 19.62
CA GLY A 76 -20.72 27.96 20.22
C GLY A 76 -21.88 27.90 21.23
N GLN A 77 -22.53 26.75 21.43
CA GLN A 77 -23.66 26.63 22.36
C GLN A 77 -23.18 26.61 23.81
N PRO A 78 -23.97 27.17 24.75
CA PRO A 78 -23.74 27.01 26.19
C PRO A 78 -23.79 25.54 26.65
N ILE A 79 -23.08 25.22 27.74
CA ILE A 79 -23.09 23.88 28.35
C ILE A 79 -23.97 23.83 29.60
N THR A 80 -24.68 22.72 29.78
CA THR A 80 -25.42 22.41 31.02
C THR A 80 -24.51 21.83 32.13
N ARG A 81 -24.95 21.93 33.38
CA ARG A 81 -24.27 21.33 34.55
C ARG A 81 -24.15 19.81 34.44
N ALA A 82 -25.14 19.12 33.88
CA ALA A 82 -25.10 17.68 33.65
C ALA A 82 -24.03 17.25 32.65
N GLU A 83 -23.90 17.96 31.53
CA GLU A 83 -22.87 17.69 30.52
C GLU A 83 -21.48 17.99 31.04
N LEU A 84 -21.30 19.11 31.76
CA LEU A 84 -20.04 19.40 32.45
C LEU A 84 -19.68 18.28 33.43
N ALA A 85 -20.64 17.76 34.20
CA ALA A 85 -20.38 16.71 35.17
C ALA A 85 -19.78 15.45 34.52
N LYS A 86 -20.37 14.98 33.42
CA LYS A 86 -19.84 13.84 32.65
C LYS A 86 -18.44 14.12 32.11
N ILE A 87 -18.27 15.26 31.43
CA ILE A 87 -17.01 15.59 30.77
C ILE A 87 -15.88 15.74 31.79
N LEU A 88 -16.14 16.35 32.94
CA LEU A 88 -15.15 16.56 33.99
C LEU A 88 -14.74 15.25 34.67
N VAL A 89 -15.67 14.31 34.89
CA VAL A 89 -15.36 12.97 35.39
C VAL A 89 -14.43 12.25 34.42
N LEU A 90 -14.81 12.19 33.14
CA LEU A 90 -14.05 11.46 32.13
C LEU A 90 -12.68 12.11 31.83
N ALA A 91 -12.62 13.44 31.70
CA ALA A 91 -11.38 14.17 31.44
C ALA A 91 -10.34 14.07 32.57
N THR A 92 -10.78 13.74 33.78
CA THR A 92 -9.88 13.54 34.94
C THR A 92 -9.61 12.07 35.24
N GLY A 93 -9.97 11.16 34.31
CA GLY A 93 -9.76 9.72 34.46
C GLY A 93 -10.61 9.08 35.57
N ARG A 94 -11.65 9.76 36.06
CA ARG A 94 -12.60 9.23 37.04
C ARG A 94 -13.68 8.41 36.34
N THR A 95 -14.35 7.56 37.10
CA THR A 95 -15.49 6.75 36.63
C THR A 95 -16.78 7.19 37.30
N GLU A 96 -17.92 6.86 36.69
CA GLU A 96 -19.22 7.11 37.32
C GLU A 96 -19.36 6.33 38.64
N SER A 97 -19.99 6.96 39.64
CA SER A 97 -20.26 6.28 40.91
C SER A 97 -21.53 5.43 40.79
N PRO A 98 -21.52 4.17 41.26
CA PRO A 98 -22.72 3.33 41.28
C PRO A 98 -23.74 3.80 42.32
N ASN A 99 -23.33 4.64 43.27
CA ASN A 99 -24.19 5.11 44.36
C ASN A 99 -24.99 6.37 43.94
N PRO A 100 -26.30 6.46 44.25
CA PRO A 100 -27.05 7.71 44.06
C PRO A 100 -26.46 8.84 44.90
N PRO A 101 -26.46 10.09 44.41
CA PRO A 101 -26.29 11.24 45.29
C PRO A 101 -27.56 11.34 46.15
N ALA A 102 -27.46 10.97 47.43
CA ALA A 102 -28.62 10.80 48.31
C ALA A 102 -29.44 12.09 48.59
N ALA A 103 -28.98 13.24 48.11
CA ALA A 103 -29.47 14.56 48.51
C ALA A 103 -30.31 15.31 47.45
N PHE A 104 -30.25 14.98 46.15
CA PHE A 104 -30.85 15.83 45.10
C PHE A 104 -32.15 15.26 44.54
N GLY A 105 -33.26 16.00 44.70
CA GLY A 105 -34.60 15.57 44.24
C GLY A 105 -34.84 15.73 42.74
N ASP A 106 -34.00 16.49 42.04
CA ASP A 106 -34.05 16.77 40.60
C ASP A 106 -33.08 15.89 39.77
N VAL A 107 -32.42 14.92 40.40
CA VAL A 107 -31.60 13.91 39.72
C VAL A 107 -32.36 12.59 39.73
N ALA A 108 -33.10 12.31 38.66
CA ALA A 108 -33.92 11.11 38.54
C ALA A 108 -33.05 9.81 38.57
N PRO A 109 -33.55 8.69 39.12
CA PRO A 109 -32.79 7.44 39.23
C PRO A 109 -32.25 6.87 37.91
N ASP A 110 -32.92 7.17 36.81
CA ASP A 110 -32.66 6.70 35.44
C ASP A 110 -32.00 7.77 34.55
N SER A 111 -31.62 8.93 35.09
CA SER A 111 -30.94 9.96 34.31
C SER A 111 -29.52 9.53 33.96
N TRP A 112 -29.12 9.75 32.70
CA TRP A 112 -27.79 9.37 32.18
C TRP A 112 -26.64 10.05 32.93
N TYR A 113 -26.90 11.18 33.58
CA TYR A 113 -25.89 11.96 34.32
C TYR A 113 -25.77 11.56 35.80
N ARG A 114 -26.65 10.71 36.33
CA ARG A 114 -26.73 10.41 37.77
C ARG A 114 -25.40 9.93 38.36
N GLY A 115 -24.73 8.99 37.70
CA GLY A 115 -23.47 8.43 38.19
C GLY A 115 -22.31 9.42 38.14
N TYR A 116 -22.29 10.31 37.15
CA TYR A 116 -21.28 11.39 37.06
C TYR A 116 -21.49 12.46 38.13
N VAL A 117 -22.74 12.86 38.38
CA VAL A 117 -23.08 13.79 39.46
C VAL A 117 -22.67 13.21 40.81
N ALA A 118 -22.97 11.93 41.07
CA ALA A 118 -22.56 11.25 42.28
C ALA A 118 -21.03 11.26 42.48
N ALA A 119 -20.27 10.91 41.43
CA ALA A 119 -18.81 10.88 41.49
C ALA A 119 -18.19 12.25 41.85
N LEU A 120 -18.71 13.34 41.28
CA LEU A 120 -18.20 14.68 41.59
C LEU A 120 -18.57 15.17 42.99
N VAL A 121 -19.73 14.76 43.50
CA VAL A 121 -20.18 15.11 44.87
C VAL A 121 -19.37 14.32 45.90
N GLU A 122 -19.19 13.01 45.68
CA GLU A 122 -18.34 12.16 46.53
C GLU A 122 -16.89 12.69 46.58
N ALA A 123 -16.37 13.18 45.45
CA ALA A 123 -15.05 13.80 45.35
C ALA A 123 -14.99 15.25 45.88
N SER A 124 -16.10 15.82 46.38
CA SER A 124 -16.19 17.22 46.81
C SER A 124 -15.78 18.25 45.73
N ILE A 125 -15.93 17.89 44.46
CA ILE A 125 -15.62 18.76 43.32
C ILE A 125 -16.78 19.72 43.05
N THR A 126 -18.01 19.22 43.17
CA THR A 126 -19.23 20.01 42.96
C THR A 126 -20.22 19.83 44.11
N GLU A 127 -21.09 20.81 44.25
CA GLU A 127 -22.22 20.81 45.17
C GLU A 127 -23.50 21.16 44.41
N GLY A 128 -24.66 20.89 45.02
CA GLY A 128 -25.94 21.30 44.46
C GLY A 128 -26.12 22.81 44.54
N THR A 129 -26.94 23.36 43.63
CA THR A 129 -27.44 24.75 43.72
C THR A 129 -28.25 25.02 44.99
N SER A 130 -28.75 23.96 45.64
CA SER A 130 -29.28 23.98 47.00
C SER A 130 -28.96 22.63 47.68
N ALA A 131 -29.24 22.53 48.98
CA ALA A 131 -29.11 21.26 49.71
C ALA A 131 -29.95 20.11 49.11
N ALA A 132 -30.99 20.42 48.33
CA ALA A 132 -31.90 19.44 47.74
C ALA A 132 -31.96 19.45 46.19
N THR A 133 -31.15 20.29 45.52
CA THR A 133 -31.28 20.55 44.07
C THR A 133 -29.92 20.68 43.39
N PHE A 134 -29.63 19.86 42.37
CA PHE A 134 -28.40 19.93 41.59
C PHE A 134 -28.48 20.93 40.41
N SER A 135 -29.68 21.13 39.86
CA SER A 135 -30.00 21.89 38.65
C SER A 135 -29.27 21.37 37.40
N PRO A 136 -29.52 20.12 36.96
CA PRO A 136 -28.76 19.47 35.87
C PRO A 136 -28.83 20.23 34.53
N ASP A 137 -29.96 20.86 34.22
CA ASP A 137 -30.18 21.60 32.96
C ASP A 137 -29.77 23.08 33.03
N ALA A 138 -29.32 23.57 34.20
CA ALA A 138 -28.85 24.94 34.32
C ALA A 138 -27.52 25.13 33.56
N LEU A 139 -27.39 26.28 32.90
CA LEU A 139 -26.19 26.64 32.15
C LEU A 139 -25.06 27.06 33.09
N VAL A 140 -23.82 26.72 32.71
CA VAL A 140 -22.62 26.99 33.52
C VAL A 140 -21.97 28.29 33.09
N THR A 141 -21.64 29.16 34.04
CA THR A 141 -20.87 30.39 33.79
C THR A 141 -19.37 30.11 33.69
N ARG A 142 -18.61 31.04 33.07
CA ARG A 142 -17.15 30.91 32.93
C ARG A 142 -16.41 30.83 34.27
N GLU A 143 -16.88 31.56 35.29
CA GLU A 143 -16.29 31.48 36.64
C GLU A 143 -16.54 30.12 37.32
N GLU A 144 -17.74 29.55 37.16
CA GLU A 144 -18.06 28.21 37.67
C GLU A 144 -17.23 27.13 36.96
N LEU A 145 -17.06 27.25 35.64
CA LEU A 145 -16.24 26.33 34.84
C LEU A 145 -14.80 26.27 35.37
N ALA A 146 -14.17 27.43 35.58
CA ALA A 146 -12.80 27.52 36.07
C ALA A 146 -12.64 26.90 37.47
N VAL A 147 -13.58 27.19 38.38
CA VAL A 147 -13.57 26.64 39.74
C VAL A 147 -13.70 25.12 39.73
N LEU A 148 -14.60 24.57 38.91
CA LEU A 148 -14.82 23.13 38.84
C LEU A 148 -13.58 22.38 38.29
N PHE A 149 -12.89 22.91 37.28
CA PHE A 149 -11.63 22.32 36.82
C PHE A 149 -10.51 22.39 37.87
N ILE A 150 -10.33 23.53 38.54
CA ILE A 150 -9.34 23.68 39.62
C ILE A 150 -9.60 22.70 40.77
N ARG A 151 -10.87 22.52 41.15
CA ARG A 151 -11.28 21.50 42.14
C ARG A 151 -11.02 20.09 41.62
N ALA A 152 -11.40 19.79 40.38
CA ALA A 152 -11.22 18.46 39.81
C ALA A 152 -9.75 18.04 39.68
N MET A 153 -8.85 19.00 39.46
CA MET A 153 -7.40 18.81 39.48
C MET A 153 -6.80 18.74 40.89
N GLY A 154 -7.60 18.97 41.95
CA GLY A 154 -7.14 18.93 43.34
C GLY A 154 -6.31 20.16 43.75
N LEU A 155 -6.53 21.32 43.11
CA LEU A 155 -5.70 22.52 43.29
C LEU A 155 -6.37 23.63 44.11
N SER A 156 -7.52 23.37 44.75
CA SER A 156 -8.27 24.37 45.52
C SER A 156 -7.49 24.93 46.70
N GLU A 157 -6.89 24.08 47.53
CA GLU A 157 -6.08 24.56 48.67
C GLU A 157 -4.88 25.40 48.22
N LYS A 158 -4.30 25.08 47.06
CA LYS A 158 -3.20 25.85 46.48
C LYS A 158 -3.69 27.22 45.99
N ALA A 159 -4.87 27.26 45.38
CA ALA A 159 -5.50 28.50 44.93
C ALA A 159 -5.73 29.47 46.09
N ASP A 160 -6.23 28.97 47.22
CA ASP A 160 -6.53 29.79 48.41
C ASP A 160 -5.27 30.34 49.11
N ARG A 161 -4.12 29.68 48.93
CA ARG A 161 -2.82 30.08 49.50
C ARG A 161 -2.06 31.08 48.65
N LEU A 162 -2.44 31.24 47.38
CA LEU A 162 -1.78 32.14 46.44
C LEU A 162 -2.55 33.46 46.34
N ALA A 163 -1.85 34.54 45.98
CA ALA A 163 -2.50 35.81 45.74
C ALA A 163 -3.52 35.67 44.59
N ALA A 164 -4.75 36.15 44.82
CA ALA A 164 -5.86 36.08 43.88
C ALA A 164 -5.83 37.22 42.83
N ASP A 165 -4.63 37.54 42.33
CA ASP A 165 -4.38 38.54 41.31
C ASP A 165 -4.24 37.89 39.92
N ALA A 166 -4.81 38.55 38.91
CA ALA A 166 -4.71 38.20 37.50
C ALA A 166 -4.82 39.47 36.65
N PRO A 167 -4.21 39.51 35.46
CA PRO A 167 -4.21 40.68 34.57
C PRO A 167 -5.56 40.94 33.87
N PHE A 168 -6.67 40.38 34.36
CA PHE A 168 -8.00 40.58 33.75
C PHE A 168 -8.59 41.94 34.12
N THR A 169 -8.93 42.74 33.12
CA THR A 169 -9.55 44.07 33.26
C THR A 169 -10.88 44.05 34.03
N ASP A 170 -11.58 42.92 34.02
CA ASP A 170 -12.86 42.68 34.69
C ASP A 170 -12.74 41.72 35.89
N LEU A 171 -11.54 41.52 36.46
CA LEU A 171 -11.32 40.66 37.63
C LEU A 171 -12.23 41.01 38.82
N GLN A 172 -12.60 42.29 38.97
CA GLN A 172 -13.51 42.75 40.03
C GLN A 172 -14.96 42.24 39.87
N GLN A 173 -15.35 41.78 38.68
CA GLN A 173 -16.67 41.18 38.41
C GLN A 173 -16.72 39.68 38.72
N VAL A 174 -15.55 39.03 38.89
CA VAL A 174 -15.46 37.63 39.33
C VAL A 174 -15.99 37.55 40.76
N ALA A 175 -16.83 36.57 41.06
CA ALA A 175 -17.33 36.41 42.44
C ALA A 175 -16.17 36.10 43.40
N ASP A 176 -16.26 36.58 44.66
CA ASP A 176 -15.16 36.42 45.64
C ASP A 176 -14.75 34.96 45.85
N TRP A 177 -15.71 34.03 45.82
CA TRP A 177 -15.46 32.59 45.93
C TRP A 177 -14.73 31.98 44.71
N ALA A 178 -14.78 32.63 43.55
CA ALA A 178 -14.15 32.16 42.31
C ALA A 178 -12.78 32.81 42.04
N LYS A 179 -12.53 34.00 42.60
CA LYS A 179 -11.30 34.78 42.37
C LYS A 179 -10.00 33.97 42.55
N PRO A 180 -9.80 33.19 43.64
CA PRO A 180 -8.57 32.42 43.81
C PRO A 180 -8.36 31.39 42.70
N SER A 181 -9.43 30.68 42.32
CA SER A 181 -9.36 29.65 41.26
C SER A 181 -9.12 30.25 39.88
N VAL A 182 -9.76 31.38 39.55
CA VAL A 182 -9.54 32.10 38.29
C VAL A 182 -8.10 32.63 38.22
N ALA A 183 -7.60 33.22 39.29
CA ALA A 183 -6.22 33.71 39.35
C ALA A 183 -5.19 32.57 39.22
N LEU A 184 -5.39 31.46 39.92
CA LEU A 184 -4.53 30.30 39.80
C LEU A 184 -4.57 29.72 38.39
N ALA A 185 -5.76 29.51 37.82
CA ALA A 185 -5.92 28.99 36.47
C ALA A 185 -5.13 29.85 35.45
N HIS A 186 -5.13 31.17 35.60
CA HIS A 186 -4.33 32.05 34.76
C HIS A 186 -2.82 31.87 35.00
N LYS A 187 -2.36 31.86 36.27
CA LYS A 187 -0.94 31.66 36.62
C LYS A 187 -0.38 30.33 36.10
N LEU A 188 -1.22 29.29 36.06
CA LEU A 188 -0.88 28.00 35.50
C LEU A 188 -0.76 28.02 33.97
N GLY A 189 -1.37 29.01 33.30
CA GLY A 189 -1.55 29.01 31.85
C GLY A 189 -2.70 28.09 31.40
N PHE A 190 -3.60 27.73 32.32
CA PHE A 190 -4.79 26.94 32.04
C PHE A 190 -5.91 27.80 31.42
N ILE A 191 -5.95 29.09 31.75
CA ILE A 191 -6.81 30.09 31.07
C ILE A 191 -5.98 31.30 30.64
N SER A 192 -6.26 31.83 29.44
CA SER A 192 -5.54 32.99 28.88
C SER A 192 -6.34 34.29 28.87
N GLY A 193 -7.67 34.22 29.05
CA GLY A 193 -8.57 35.36 28.90
C GLY A 193 -8.99 35.63 27.45
N ILE A 194 -9.71 36.73 27.25
CA ILE A 194 -10.21 37.22 25.96
C ILE A 194 -9.56 38.58 25.72
N GLU A 195 -8.85 38.72 24.60
CA GLU A 195 -8.22 39.99 24.22
C GLU A 195 -9.29 41.03 23.81
N ASN A 196 -9.08 42.26 24.26
CA ASN A 196 -9.81 43.44 23.83
C ASN A 196 -9.06 44.08 22.65
N GLY A 197 -9.74 44.89 21.84
CA GLY A 197 -9.12 45.53 20.67
C GLY A 197 -7.98 46.52 20.99
N ASP A 198 -7.69 46.77 22.26
CA ASP A 198 -6.61 47.62 22.77
C ASP A 198 -5.42 46.81 23.35
N GLY A 199 -5.43 45.48 23.20
CA GLY A 199 -4.39 44.58 23.73
C GLY A 199 -4.52 44.25 25.22
N SER A 200 -5.51 44.80 25.92
CA SER A 200 -5.84 44.36 27.29
C SER A 200 -6.63 43.04 27.26
N ILE A 201 -6.63 42.27 28.36
CA ILE A 201 -7.35 41.00 28.45
C ILE A 201 -8.49 41.06 29.49
N ARG A 202 -9.61 40.41 29.20
CA ARG A 202 -10.77 40.25 30.09
C ARG A 202 -11.13 38.78 30.28
N PHE A 203 -11.84 38.43 31.36
CA PHE A 203 -12.25 37.05 31.65
C PHE A 203 -13.72 36.75 31.31
N ALA A 204 -14.61 37.75 31.38
CA ALA A 204 -16.06 37.66 31.21
C ALA A 204 -16.74 36.64 32.17
N PRO A 205 -16.65 36.83 33.51
CA PRO A 205 -17.02 35.79 34.49
C PRO A 205 -18.48 35.34 34.46
N LYS A 206 -19.42 36.24 34.10
CA LYS A 206 -20.86 35.99 34.12
C LYS A 206 -21.43 35.47 32.79
N GLU A 207 -20.62 35.40 31.74
CA GLU A 207 -21.05 34.81 30.48
C GLU A 207 -21.11 33.28 30.60
N TYR A 208 -22.04 32.66 29.87
CA TYR A 208 -22.14 31.20 29.83
C TYR A 208 -20.97 30.59 29.07
N ALA A 209 -20.40 29.53 29.62
CA ALA A 209 -19.34 28.76 29.01
C ALA A 209 -19.84 28.03 27.76
N GLN A 210 -19.16 28.27 26.64
CA GLN A 210 -19.43 27.59 25.38
C GLN A 210 -18.83 26.18 25.37
N ARG A 211 -19.43 25.25 24.62
CA ARG A 211 -18.97 23.87 24.44
C ARG A 211 -17.52 23.78 23.94
N GLN A 212 -17.12 24.68 23.04
CA GLN A 212 -15.73 24.74 22.55
C GLN A 212 -14.72 25.16 23.63
N ALA A 213 -15.11 26.08 24.53
CA ALA A 213 -14.26 26.45 25.67
C ALA A 213 -14.14 25.29 26.67
N LEU A 214 -15.23 24.57 26.93
CA LEU A 214 -15.21 23.36 27.74
C LEU A 214 -14.27 22.31 27.14
N ALA A 215 -14.36 22.05 25.83
CA ALA A 215 -13.52 21.06 25.16
C ALA A 215 -12.03 21.41 25.27
N LEU A 216 -11.65 22.67 25.02
CA LEU A 216 -10.28 23.12 25.17
C LEU A 216 -9.73 22.91 26.60
N LEU A 217 -10.52 23.28 27.61
CA LEU A 217 -10.11 23.12 29.02
C LEU A 217 -10.12 21.66 29.48
N ALA A 218 -11.09 20.85 29.02
CA ALA A 218 -11.14 19.42 29.29
C ALA A 218 -9.94 18.69 28.69
N TYR A 219 -9.56 19.04 27.46
CA TYR A 219 -8.38 18.50 26.79
C TYR A 219 -7.09 18.90 27.52
N SER A 220 -6.96 20.17 27.89
CA SER A 220 -5.82 20.66 28.68
C SER A 220 -5.73 19.97 30.03
N CYS A 221 -6.86 19.76 30.71
CA CYS A 221 -6.93 19.01 31.96
C CYS A 221 -6.51 17.56 31.74
N TRP A 222 -7.03 16.89 30.70
CA TRP A 222 -6.74 15.49 30.42
C TRP A 222 -5.26 15.22 30.09
N THR A 223 -4.62 16.13 29.36
CA THR A 223 -3.25 15.94 28.85
C THR A 223 -2.17 16.52 29.76
N ARG A 224 -2.47 17.60 30.51
CA ARG A 224 -1.46 18.41 31.21
C ARG A 224 -1.72 18.58 32.71
N GLN A 225 -2.59 17.76 33.31
CA GLN A 225 -2.92 17.84 34.75
C GLN A 225 -1.68 17.82 35.65
N ALA A 226 -0.69 16.96 35.35
CA ALA A 226 0.53 16.84 36.15
C ALA A 226 1.43 18.09 36.06
N GLU A 227 1.52 18.71 34.88
CA GLU A 227 2.24 19.98 34.69
C GLU A 227 1.62 21.09 35.53
N PHE A 228 0.29 21.21 35.50
CA PHE A 228 -0.43 22.21 36.29
C PHE A 228 -0.27 21.96 37.80
N ALA A 229 -0.25 20.71 38.24
CA ALA A 229 0.02 20.37 39.63
C ALA A 229 1.45 20.71 40.06
N ALA A 230 2.45 20.41 39.23
CA ALA A 230 3.85 20.73 39.50
C ALA A 230 4.09 22.25 39.52
N LYS A 231 3.55 22.98 38.56
CA LYS A 231 3.64 24.44 38.50
C LYS A 231 2.91 25.10 39.67
N ALA A 232 1.78 24.56 40.12
CA ALA A 232 1.11 25.04 41.33
C ALA A 232 1.97 24.82 42.60
N GLU A 233 2.75 23.73 42.65
CA GLU A 233 3.68 23.45 43.74
C GLU A 233 4.91 24.37 43.70
N GLU A 234 5.47 24.63 42.51
CA GLU A 234 6.55 25.58 42.30
C GLU A 234 6.15 27.01 42.72
N LEU A 235 4.93 27.43 42.36
CA LEU A 235 4.37 28.72 42.78
C LEU A 235 4.24 28.85 44.31
N LEU A 236 4.14 27.74 45.04
CA LEU A 236 4.13 27.71 46.50
C LEU A 236 5.54 27.56 47.10
N ASN A 237 6.45 26.84 46.43
CA ASN A 237 7.77 26.44 46.93
C ASN A 237 8.89 26.70 45.88
N PRO A 238 9.34 27.96 45.71
CA PRO A 238 10.28 28.35 44.65
C PRO A 238 11.66 27.68 44.71
N ALA A 239 12.01 27.03 45.84
CA ALA A 239 13.28 26.33 46.03
C ALA A 239 13.37 24.95 45.35
N LEU A 240 12.27 24.46 44.75
CA LEU A 240 12.22 23.17 44.03
C LEU A 240 12.67 23.25 42.55
N ALA A 241 13.06 24.43 42.05
CA ALA A 241 13.54 24.59 40.68
C ALA A 241 14.94 23.94 40.49
N PRO A 242 15.18 23.17 39.41
CA PRO A 242 16.46 22.47 39.20
C PRO A 242 17.64 23.44 38.95
N SER A 243 18.79 23.14 39.57
CA SER A 243 20.04 23.92 39.48
C SER A 243 20.97 23.37 38.39
N PRO A 244 21.60 24.22 37.54
CA PRO A 244 22.58 23.77 36.53
C PRO A 244 24.00 23.55 37.11
N SER A 245 24.75 22.61 36.52
CA SER A 245 26.13 22.22 36.90
C SER A 245 27.22 22.86 36.02
N PRO A 246 28.49 22.91 36.50
CA PRO A 246 29.52 23.85 36.03
C PRO A 246 30.63 23.22 35.19
N ASP A 247 31.16 23.93 34.18
CA ASP A 247 32.61 24.06 33.99
C ASP A 247 33.02 25.03 32.87
N SER A 248 33.85 26.02 33.24
CA SER A 248 35.18 26.30 32.66
C SER A 248 35.58 27.76 32.90
N ALA A 249 36.52 27.96 33.82
CA ALA A 249 37.15 29.25 34.11
C ALA A 249 38.56 29.33 33.52
N SER A 250 38.91 30.45 32.88
CA SER A 250 40.15 31.24 33.02
C SER A 250 40.21 32.29 31.89
N GLY A 251 40.71 33.52 32.02
CA GLY A 251 41.25 34.29 33.14
C GLY A 251 41.51 35.75 32.68
N GLY A 252 41.73 36.67 33.63
CA GLY A 252 42.19 38.05 33.39
C GLY A 252 41.56 39.09 34.32
N LYS A 253 42.28 39.50 35.38
CA LYS A 253 41.89 40.56 36.32
C LYS A 253 42.32 41.94 35.78
N GLN A 254 41.38 42.90 35.69
CA GLN A 254 41.63 44.30 36.05
C GLN A 254 40.32 44.93 36.55
N THR A 255 40.46 45.74 37.60
CA THR A 255 39.45 46.25 38.51
C THR A 255 38.71 47.46 37.96
N ASP A 256 37.38 47.39 37.87
CA ASP A 256 36.48 48.55 37.88
C ASP A 256 35.25 48.21 38.74
N ASN A 257 35.04 49.02 39.78
CA ASN A 257 33.95 48.88 40.74
C ASN A 257 32.66 49.48 40.19
N ASN A 258 32.06 48.85 39.17
CA ASN A 258 30.67 49.09 38.79
C ASN A 258 29.83 47.83 39.13
N PRO A 259 28.88 47.89 40.08
CA PRO A 259 28.07 46.72 40.47
C PRO A 259 27.18 46.17 39.34
N LEU A 260 27.05 46.85 38.20
CA LEU A 260 26.29 46.41 37.03
C LEU A 260 27.04 45.38 36.15
N ALA A 261 28.38 45.42 36.11
CA ALA A 261 29.19 44.60 35.20
C ALA A 261 29.53 43.18 35.73
N GLN A 262 29.15 42.86 36.97
CA GLN A 262 29.45 41.56 37.60
C GLN A 262 28.27 40.56 37.62
N ALA A 263 27.06 40.97 37.20
CA ALA A 263 25.86 40.15 37.35
C ALA A 263 25.79 39.01 36.31
N PHE A 264 26.09 39.27 35.03
CA PHE A 264 26.04 38.29 33.93
C PHE A 264 27.03 38.66 32.83
N ARG A 265 27.46 37.68 32.02
CA ARG A 265 28.26 37.87 30.82
C ARG A 265 27.44 37.40 29.62
N VAL A 266 27.40 38.20 28.55
CA VAL A 266 26.84 37.76 27.28
C VAL A 266 27.82 36.75 26.64
N ILE A 267 27.36 35.52 26.46
CA ILE A 267 28.09 34.46 25.75
C ILE A 267 27.96 34.67 24.25
N LYS A 268 26.74 35.01 23.78
CA LYS A 268 26.40 35.09 22.36
C LYS A 268 25.20 36.01 22.15
N ALA A 269 25.14 36.68 21.01
CA ALA A 269 23.94 37.39 20.55
C ALA A 269 23.78 37.17 19.05
N GLU A 270 22.58 36.80 18.62
CA GLU A 270 22.29 36.44 17.23
C GLU A 270 20.93 36.99 16.83
N ALA A 271 20.85 37.55 15.62
CA ALA A 271 19.57 37.84 15.03
C ALA A 271 18.81 36.53 14.79
N PHE A 272 17.60 36.44 15.32
CA PHE A 272 16.69 35.30 15.18
C PHE A 272 15.75 35.50 13.99
N ASP A 273 15.32 36.74 13.78
CA ASP A 273 14.60 37.20 12.59
C ASP A 273 14.86 38.71 12.38
N ARG A 274 14.24 39.31 11.36
CA ARG A 274 14.40 40.74 11.02
C ARG A 274 14.04 41.71 12.15
N ASN A 275 13.40 41.27 13.21
CA ASN A 275 12.96 42.11 14.32
C ASN A 275 13.34 41.51 15.67
N THR A 276 14.08 40.41 15.71
CA THR A 276 14.37 39.70 16.96
C THR A 276 15.85 39.39 17.04
N VAL A 277 16.46 39.70 18.19
CA VAL A 277 17.82 39.28 18.54
C VAL A 277 17.76 38.46 19.81
N VAL A 278 18.30 37.25 19.76
CA VAL A 278 18.40 36.35 20.91
C VAL A 278 19.79 36.48 21.51
N VAL A 279 19.85 36.76 22.80
CA VAL A 279 21.06 36.96 23.59
C VAL A 279 21.18 35.84 24.62
N THR A 280 22.27 35.07 24.54
CA THR A 280 22.60 34.01 25.48
C THR A 280 23.61 34.51 26.50
N LEU A 281 23.35 34.21 27.76
CA LEU A 281 24.11 34.65 28.92
C LEU A 281 24.82 33.47 29.60
N ASP A 282 25.81 33.77 30.43
CA ASP A 282 26.52 32.77 31.22
C ASP A 282 25.72 32.23 32.42
N LYS A 283 24.65 32.92 32.80
CA LYS A 283 23.74 32.54 33.88
C LYS A 283 22.37 33.20 33.73
N ASN A 284 21.35 32.63 34.39
CA ASN A 284 20.00 33.19 34.39
C ASN A 284 19.98 34.56 35.08
N ILE A 285 19.29 35.54 34.48
CA ILE A 285 19.05 36.84 35.11
C ILE A 285 17.83 36.73 36.02
N ALA A 286 18.01 37.03 37.30
CA ALA A 286 16.95 36.96 38.32
C ALA A 286 16.08 38.23 38.40
N ASP A 287 16.55 39.36 37.85
CA ASP A 287 15.85 40.64 37.88
C ASP A 287 15.69 41.22 36.45
N PRO A 288 14.45 41.36 35.94
CA PRO A 288 14.17 41.95 34.62
C PRO A 288 14.68 43.38 34.43
N ALA A 289 15.00 44.12 35.50
CA ALA A 289 15.53 45.47 35.42
C ALA A 289 16.87 45.55 34.67
N TYR A 290 17.67 44.48 34.70
CA TYR A 290 18.96 44.39 34.00
C TYR A 290 18.82 44.30 32.47
N VAL A 291 17.64 43.95 31.97
CA VAL A 291 17.38 43.80 30.53
C VAL A 291 17.24 45.17 29.82
N LYS A 292 17.19 46.26 30.59
CA LYS A 292 17.16 47.63 30.06
C LYS A 292 18.55 48.16 29.67
N SER A 293 19.63 47.41 29.88
CA SER A 293 21.00 47.83 29.50
C SER A 293 21.36 47.52 28.04
N PHE A 294 20.51 46.80 27.30
CA PHE A 294 20.75 46.43 25.91
C PHE A 294 20.45 47.57 24.94
N SER A 295 21.45 47.98 24.16
CA SER A 295 21.30 49.03 23.14
C SER A 295 22.21 48.77 21.94
N PHE A 296 21.81 49.23 20.75
CA PHE A 296 22.63 49.09 19.54
C PHE A 296 23.33 50.41 19.18
N ALA A 297 24.62 50.34 18.80
CA ALA A 297 25.43 51.49 18.40
C ALA A 297 24.83 52.26 17.20
N ASP A 298 24.22 51.52 16.29
CA ASP A 298 23.84 51.99 14.95
C ASP A 298 22.42 52.56 14.89
N GLY A 299 21.79 52.76 16.06
CA GLY A 299 20.42 53.30 16.15
C GLY A 299 19.31 52.28 15.88
N LEU A 300 19.63 50.98 15.83
CA LEU A 300 18.62 49.91 15.82
C LEU A 300 17.88 49.91 17.16
N GLU A 301 16.64 50.38 17.15
CA GLU A 301 15.84 50.56 18.37
C GLU A 301 15.45 49.20 18.97
N VAL A 302 15.68 49.01 20.27
CA VAL A 302 15.14 47.88 21.03
C VAL A 302 13.74 48.27 21.50
N THR A 303 12.72 47.67 20.89
CA THR A 303 11.30 47.98 21.12
C THR A 303 10.65 47.09 22.17
N GLY A 304 11.29 45.97 22.51
CA GLY A 304 10.80 45.04 23.53
C GLY A 304 11.92 44.16 24.05
N THR A 305 11.79 43.69 25.27
CA THR A 305 12.72 42.72 25.85
C THR A 305 11.96 41.68 26.65
N ALA A 306 12.35 40.41 26.50
CA ALA A 306 11.75 39.29 27.20
C ALA A 306 12.83 38.33 27.71
N VAL A 307 12.80 38.02 29.01
CA VAL A 307 13.63 36.95 29.57
C VAL A 307 12.90 35.63 29.39
N LYS A 308 13.55 34.62 28.80
CA LYS A 308 12.95 33.30 28.66
C LYS A 308 13.12 32.53 29.98
N THR A 309 12.04 32.41 30.73
CA THR A 309 12.02 31.78 32.07
C THR A 309 12.59 30.37 32.04
N GLY A 310 13.53 30.07 32.94
CA GLY A 310 14.21 28.77 33.02
C GLY A 310 15.46 28.63 32.15
N THR A 311 15.82 29.64 31.35
CA THR A 311 17.01 29.61 30.47
C THR A 311 17.85 30.89 30.59
N PRO A 312 19.17 30.85 30.34
CA PRO A 312 20.02 32.04 30.38
C PRO A 312 19.90 32.82 29.06
N THR A 313 18.67 33.14 28.67
CA THR A 313 18.35 33.70 27.35
C THR A 313 17.46 34.93 27.49
N VAL A 314 17.86 35.99 26.82
CA VAL A 314 17.13 37.24 26.67
C VAL A 314 16.77 37.40 25.18
N VAL A 315 15.51 37.72 24.91
CA VAL A 315 15.02 38.03 23.56
C VAL A 315 14.82 39.53 23.49
N LEU A 316 15.51 40.18 22.55
CA LEU A 316 15.34 41.59 22.23
C LEU A 316 14.46 41.68 20.98
N THR A 317 13.33 42.36 21.10
CA THR A 317 12.58 42.84 19.94
C THR A 317 13.22 44.15 19.49
N THR A 318 13.47 44.28 18.20
CA THR A 318 14.20 45.36 17.54
C THR A 318 13.38 45.95 16.39
N GLY A 319 13.76 47.14 15.94
CA GLY A 319 13.37 47.64 14.61
C GLY A 319 13.79 46.68 13.49
N GLN A 320 13.33 46.93 12.26
CA GLN A 320 13.69 46.09 11.11
C GLN A 320 15.21 46.11 10.87
N GLN A 321 15.83 44.93 10.92
CA GLN A 321 17.23 44.69 10.61
C GLN A 321 17.41 44.58 9.08
N THR A 322 18.45 45.23 8.58
CA THR A 322 18.96 45.09 7.23
C THR A 322 19.75 43.78 7.14
N PRO A 323 19.43 42.90 6.19
CA PRO A 323 20.17 41.65 5.99
C PRO A 323 21.67 41.89 5.83
N GLU A 324 22.48 41.04 6.47
CA GLU A 324 23.95 41.06 6.44
C GLU A 324 24.61 42.31 7.04
N ALA A 325 23.84 43.29 7.53
CA ALA A 325 24.39 44.41 8.28
C ALA A 325 24.87 43.95 9.66
N LEU A 326 26.06 44.41 10.06
CA LEU A 326 26.60 44.20 11.40
C LEU A 326 26.05 45.26 12.35
N TYR A 327 25.39 44.81 13.41
CA TYR A 327 24.83 45.60 14.49
C TYR A 327 25.61 45.39 15.77
N ARG A 328 26.14 46.45 16.38
CA ARG A 328 26.88 46.32 17.63
C ARG A 328 25.98 46.44 18.85
N LEU A 329 25.77 45.34 19.56
CA LEU A 329 24.95 45.27 20.77
C LEU A 329 25.78 45.55 22.04
N TYR A 330 25.47 46.63 22.75
CA TYR A 330 25.99 46.97 24.07
C TYR A 330 25.10 46.44 25.19
N TYR A 331 25.68 46.03 26.32
CA TYR A 331 24.92 45.46 27.45
C TYR A 331 25.40 45.90 28.86
N ASP A 332 26.38 46.80 28.93
CA ASP A 332 26.90 47.41 30.17
C ASP A 332 27.12 48.91 29.94
N GLU A 333 26.02 49.68 29.86
CA GLU A 333 26.02 51.15 29.64
C GLU A 333 26.95 51.64 28.51
N GLY A 334 27.19 50.82 27.48
CA GLY A 334 28.04 51.16 26.33
C GLY A 334 29.51 50.71 26.41
N ASN A 335 29.95 50.05 27.49
CA ASN A 335 31.36 49.67 27.66
C ASN A 335 31.73 48.29 27.08
N THR A 336 30.78 47.35 27.05
CA THR A 336 31.00 46.00 26.54
C THR A 336 30.03 45.68 25.41
N PHE A 337 30.53 45.07 24.32
CA PHE A 337 29.73 44.80 23.12
C PHE A 337 29.94 43.41 22.51
N ILE A 338 28.96 42.99 21.72
CA ILE A 338 29.04 41.85 20.80
C ILE A 338 28.41 42.26 19.46
N ASP A 339 28.99 41.81 18.35
CA ASP A 339 28.45 42.11 17.01
C ASP A 339 27.35 41.08 16.65
N VAL A 340 26.26 41.56 16.04
CA VAL A 340 25.08 40.80 15.62
C VAL A 340 24.84 41.05 14.14
N THR A 341 24.89 40.02 13.30
CA THR A 341 24.62 40.17 11.86
C THR A 341 23.12 39.97 11.58
N GLY A 342 22.48 40.88 10.84
CA GLY A 342 21.07 40.75 10.45
C GLY A 342 20.80 39.54 9.55
N THR A 343 19.69 38.82 9.78
CA THR A 343 19.36 37.56 9.09
C THR A 343 18.91 37.76 7.63
N PRO A 344 19.42 36.98 6.66
CA PRO A 344 18.86 36.90 5.30
C PRO A 344 17.52 36.13 5.25
N ASP A 345 16.59 36.54 4.39
CA ASP A 345 15.24 35.94 4.21
C ASP A 345 15.19 34.69 3.31
N PHE A 346 16.33 34.21 2.81
CA PHE A 346 16.36 33.11 1.84
C PHE A 346 17.69 32.35 1.98
N LEU A 347 17.70 31.05 1.68
CA LEU A 347 18.93 30.33 1.35
C LEU A 347 19.24 30.64 -0.12
N PRO A 348 20.12 31.61 -0.46
CA PRO A 348 20.39 31.94 -1.84
C PRO A 348 20.88 30.71 -2.61
N ALA A 349 20.52 30.63 -3.89
CA ALA A 349 21.09 29.66 -4.83
C ALA A 349 22.57 29.93 -5.15
N ALA A 350 23.27 30.68 -4.29
CA ALA A 350 24.61 31.20 -4.53
C ALA A 350 25.65 30.30 -3.87
N ASP A 351 26.77 30.10 -4.58
CA ASP A 351 27.91 29.31 -4.13
C ASP A 351 28.55 29.93 -2.88
N GLY A 352 28.58 29.20 -1.76
CA GLY A 352 29.33 29.57 -0.56
C GLY A 352 28.69 29.14 0.76
N ASP A 353 29.54 28.99 1.79
CA ASP A 353 29.10 28.66 3.14
C ASP A 353 28.37 29.84 3.80
N LEU A 354 27.24 29.56 4.42
CA LEU A 354 26.41 30.51 5.15
C LEU A 354 26.77 30.48 6.65
N THR A 355 26.61 31.59 7.38
CA THR A 355 26.85 31.65 8.84
C THR A 355 25.67 32.33 9.52
N GLY A 356 25.16 31.75 10.62
CA GLY A 356 24.04 32.30 11.40
C GLY A 356 22.83 31.37 11.52
N ILE A 357 21.71 31.93 11.98
CA ILE A 357 20.44 31.22 12.15
C ILE A 357 19.55 31.45 10.93
N PHE A 358 19.00 30.37 10.37
CA PHE A 358 18.14 30.40 9.18
C PHE A 358 16.79 29.75 9.47
N LYS A 359 15.73 30.22 8.82
CA LYS A 359 14.37 29.73 9.02
C LYS A 359 13.64 29.52 7.69
N LEU A 360 13.11 28.32 7.49
CA LEU A 360 12.35 27.91 6.32
C LEU A 360 10.86 28.02 6.64
N THR A 361 10.20 29.04 6.10
CA THR A 361 8.82 29.42 6.46
C THR A 361 7.80 29.15 5.35
N GLN A 362 8.24 28.68 4.18
CA GLN A 362 7.35 28.40 3.05
C GLN A 362 7.04 26.90 2.99
N ALA A 363 5.76 26.56 3.02
CA ALA A 363 5.29 25.19 2.82
C ALA A 363 5.54 24.73 1.37
N ASP A 364 5.50 23.42 1.12
CA ASP A 364 5.59 22.84 -0.24
C ASP A 364 6.83 23.24 -1.04
N THR A 365 7.93 23.48 -0.33
CA THR A 365 9.12 24.12 -0.92
C THR A 365 10.34 23.23 -0.76
N VAL A 366 11.14 23.16 -1.83
CA VAL A 366 12.44 22.50 -1.85
C VAL A 366 13.52 23.54 -1.59
N TYR A 367 14.31 23.34 -0.54
CA TYR A 367 15.42 24.18 -0.13
C TYR A 367 16.75 23.47 -0.34
N GLY A 368 17.76 24.23 -0.74
CA GLY A 368 19.12 23.73 -0.95
C GLY A 368 19.51 23.53 -2.43
N PRO A 369 20.83 23.45 -2.70
CA PRO A 369 21.39 23.53 -4.05
C PRO A 369 21.05 22.31 -4.91
N LEU A 370 21.18 22.46 -6.23
CA LEU A 370 21.07 21.35 -7.18
C LEU A 370 22.37 20.56 -7.30
N THR A 371 23.52 21.21 -7.05
CA THR A 371 24.87 20.71 -7.35
C THR A 371 25.63 20.30 -6.09
N ASP A 372 26.47 21.18 -5.55
CA ASP A 372 27.35 20.88 -4.42
C ASP A 372 26.69 21.27 -3.09
N PRO A 373 26.91 20.52 -2.00
CA PRO A 373 26.35 20.87 -0.70
C PRO A 373 26.82 22.23 -0.19
N ILE A 374 25.90 22.98 0.42
CA ILE A 374 26.25 24.23 1.15
C ILE A 374 26.44 23.93 2.63
N VAL A 375 27.39 24.62 3.28
CA VAL A 375 27.55 24.55 4.74
C VAL A 375 26.86 25.74 5.40
N ILE A 376 25.99 25.47 6.37
CA ILE A 376 25.40 26.43 7.29
C ILE A 376 26.18 26.35 8.61
N ASN A 377 27.05 27.34 8.82
CA ASN A 377 27.76 27.59 10.06
C ASN A 377 26.83 28.22 11.11
N GLY A 378 25.86 27.44 11.58
CA GLY A 378 24.83 27.87 12.54
C GLY A 378 23.62 26.94 12.53
N SER A 379 22.47 27.41 12.99
CA SER A 379 21.27 26.56 13.16
C SER A 379 20.21 26.84 12.10
N LEU A 380 19.42 25.83 11.76
CA LEU A 380 18.37 25.90 10.74
C LEU A 380 17.03 25.48 11.34
N TYR A 381 15.97 26.24 11.06
CA TYR A 381 14.60 25.96 11.52
C TYR A 381 13.71 25.63 10.34
N ILE A 382 12.95 24.55 10.43
CA ILE A 382 11.86 24.19 9.50
C ILE A 382 10.54 24.57 10.20
N ASP A 383 9.93 25.66 9.73
CA ASP A 383 8.75 26.30 10.33
C ASP A 383 7.50 26.25 9.42
N ALA A 384 7.50 25.32 8.46
CA ALA A 384 6.41 25.10 7.54
C ALA A 384 6.30 23.62 7.11
N PRO A 385 5.09 23.11 6.83
CA PRO A 385 4.86 21.73 6.43
C PRO A 385 5.34 21.41 5.01
N ARG A 386 5.58 20.13 4.72
CA ARG A 386 5.95 19.61 3.38
C ARG A 386 7.21 20.26 2.80
N VAL A 387 8.14 20.60 3.69
CA VAL A 387 9.45 21.12 3.34
C VAL A 387 10.39 19.98 2.96
N LYS A 388 11.14 20.19 1.89
CA LYS A 388 12.20 19.28 1.44
C LYS A 388 13.53 20.01 1.49
N LEU A 389 14.42 19.62 2.41
CA LEU A 389 15.77 20.15 2.51
C LEU A 389 16.74 19.18 1.83
N ARG A 390 17.61 19.68 0.96
CA ARG A 390 18.60 18.85 0.29
C ARG A 390 19.99 19.46 0.21
N LYS A 391 21.03 18.62 0.22
CA LYS A 391 22.43 19.03 -0.02
C LYS A 391 22.87 20.16 0.91
N VAL A 392 22.59 20.00 2.20
CA VAL A 392 22.92 20.99 3.23
C VAL A 392 23.69 20.32 4.36
N LYS A 393 24.81 20.92 4.74
CA LYS A 393 25.49 20.62 6.00
C LYS A 393 25.19 21.69 7.02
N VAL A 394 24.62 21.34 8.18
CA VAL A 394 24.36 22.25 9.29
C VAL A 394 25.36 21.94 10.41
N THR A 395 26.22 22.90 10.76
CA THR A 395 27.19 22.70 11.86
C THR A 395 26.59 22.96 13.25
N GLY A 396 25.47 23.69 13.31
CA GLY A 396 24.64 23.85 14.51
C GLY A 396 23.46 22.88 14.55
N SER A 397 22.33 23.33 15.10
CA SER A 397 21.13 22.47 15.27
C SER A 397 20.14 22.61 14.11
N LEU A 398 19.41 21.55 13.80
CA LEU A 398 18.26 21.57 12.88
C LEU A 398 16.98 21.40 13.70
N ILE A 399 16.06 22.36 13.66
CA ILE A 399 14.83 22.33 14.45
C ILE A 399 13.62 22.23 13.54
N ILE A 400 12.88 21.13 13.62
CA ILE A 400 11.57 20.96 13.00
C ILE A 400 10.54 21.41 14.02
N THR A 401 9.94 22.57 13.78
CA THR A 401 9.04 23.20 14.76
C THR A 401 7.65 22.56 14.79
N GLU A 402 6.88 22.87 15.83
CA GLU A 402 5.47 22.47 15.97
C GLU A 402 4.57 22.95 14.82
N LYS A 403 4.95 23.99 14.07
CA LYS A 403 4.16 24.51 12.95
C LYS A 403 4.09 23.57 11.74
N VAL A 404 4.95 22.56 11.70
CA VAL A 404 4.88 21.49 10.71
C VAL A 404 3.66 20.60 10.97
N ASP A 405 3.10 20.59 12.18
CA ASP A 405 1.91 19.80 12.57
C ASP A 405 2.13 18.31 12.26
N SER A 406 1.14 17.59 11.72
CA SER A 406 1.27 16.17 11.35
C SER A 406 1.86 15.92 9.96
N GLU A 407 2.42 16.93 9.28
CA GLU A 407 2.82 16.83 7.87
C GLU A 407 4.27 16.39 7.68
N ALA A 408 4.59 15.82 6.51
CA ALA A 408 5.91 15.28 6.25
C ALA A 408 7.02 16.34 6.12
N VAL A 409 8.24 15.99 6.53
CA VAL A 409 9.49 16.72 6.24
C VAL A 409 10.49 15.75 5.61
N TYR A 410 11.17 16.20 4.55
CA TYR A 410 12.12 15.38 3.80
C TYR A 410 13.53 15.95 3.91
N LEU A 411 14.49 15.14 4.36
CA LEU A 411 15.92 15.45 4.37
C LEU A 411 16.64 14.54 3.37
N GLU A 412 17.29 15.13 2.37
CA GLU A 412 18.00 14.39 1.31
C GLU A 412 19.45 14.88 1.16
N ASP A 413 20.45 14.04 1.38
CA ASP A 413 21.86 14.48 1.34
C ASP A 413 22.10 15.62 2.35
N VAL A 414 21.65 15.42 3.59
CA VAL A 414 21.75 16.40 4.68
C VAL A 414 22.70 15.89 5.74
N GLN A 415 23.62 16.73 6.21
CA GLN A 415 24.47 16.43 7.36
C GLN A 415 24.17 17.43 8.48
N VAL A 416 23.93 16.95 9.70
CA VAL A 416 23.77 17.81 10.89
C VAL A 416 24.78 17.39 11.94
N ASP A 417 25.73 18.27 12.24
CA ASP A 417 26.77 18.04 13.25
C ASP A 417 26.24 18.30 14.68
N GLY A 418 25.20 19.14 14.83
CA GLY A 418 24.51 19.41 16.10
C GLY A 418 23.25 18.57 16.33
N GLU A 419 22.32 19.09 17.14
CA GLU A 419 21.08 18.39 17.47
C GLU A 419 20.01 18.62 16.39
N THR A 420 19.36 17.54 15.97
CA THR A 420 18.13 17.59 15.17
C THR A 420 16.93 17.43 16.09
N LEU A 421 16.22 18.51 16.40
CA LEU A 421 15.07 18.51 17.31
C LEU A 421 13.76 18.48 16.54
N VAL A 422 12.92 17.47 16.81
CA VAL A 422 11.64 17.24 16.15
C VAL A 422 10.49 17.52 17.11
N LEU A 423 9.84 18.67 16.92
CA LEU A 423 8.68 19.14 17.69
C LEU A 423 7.36 18.99 16.93
N GLY A 424 7.42 18.81 15.61
CA GLY A 424 6.26 18.59 14.72
C GLY A 424 6.43 17.33 13.85
N SER A 425 5.90 17.37 12.64
CA SER A 425 5.88 16.33 11.60
C SER A 425 5.03 15.09 11.85
N GLY A 426 4.67 14.80 13.10
CA GLY A 426 3.66 13.79 13.50
C GLY A 426 3.66 12.52 12.65
N ARG A 427 2.48 12.10 12.20
CA ARG A 427 2.28 10.91 11.35
C ARG A 427 2.74 11.06 9.90
N GLY A 428 2.82 12.28 9.37
CA GLY A 428 3.37 12.56 8.04
C GLY A 428 4.86 12.23 7.96
N GLY A 429 5.55 12.40 9.09
CA GLY A 429 6.84 11.80 9.39
C GLY A 429 8.06 12.56 8.87
N LEU A 430 9.19 12.29 9.51
CA LEU A 430 10.51 12.74 9.11
C LEU A 430 11.16 11.67 8.23
N HIS A 431 11.31 11.97 6.94
CA HIS A 431 11.89 11.06 5.94
C HIS A 431 13.35 11.44 5.69
N LEU A 432 14.24 10.45 5.84
CA LEU A 432 15.69 10.61 5.76
C LEU A 432 16.23 9.79 4.59
N THR A 433 16.95 10.44 3.67
CA THR A 433 17.69 9.78 2.58
C THR A 433 19.09 10.39 2.47
N ASP A 434 20.11 9.55 2.34
CA ASP A 434 21.54 9.94 2.27
C ASP A 434 21.92 10.95 3.38
N THR A 435 21.33 10.81 4.56
CA THR A 435 21.36 11.81 5.63
C THR A 435 22.15 11.32 6.84
N SER A 436 23.03 12.17 7.39
CA SER A 436 23.87 11.88 8.56
C SER A 436 23.56 12.82 9.71
N LEU A 437 23.07 12.29 10.83
CA LEU A 437 22.72 13.07 12.03
C LEU A 437 23.59 12.66 13.22
N ALA A 438 24.20 13.64 13.88
CA ALA A 438 24.92 13.40 15.13
C ALA A 438 23.96 13.08 16.28
N SER A 439 22.90 13.88 16.44
CA SER A 439 21.85 13.66 17.45
C SER A 439 20.47 13.92 16.83
N LEU A 440 19.52 13.04 17.12
CA LEU A 440 18.11 13.16 16.77
C LEU A 440 17.27 13.12 18.05
N VAL A 441 16.49 14.17 18.32
CA VAL A 441 15.65 14.27 19.51
C VAL A 441 14.20 14.41 19.07
N VAL A 442 13.34 13.50 19.54
CA VAL A 442 11.91 13.51 19.26
C VAL A 442 11.16 13.93 20.50
N ASN A 443 10.47 15.06 20.43
CA ASN A 443 9.66 15.58 21.53
C ASN A 443 8.39 16.25 20.98
N ASN A 444 7.46 15.41 20.55
CA ASN A 444 6.13 15.81 20.15
C ASN A 444 5.12 15.05 21.02
N PRO A 445 4.76 15.54 22.21
CA PRO A 445 3.87 14.82 23.13
C PRO A 445 2.44 14.72 22.61
N GLY A 446 2.05 15.54 21.62
CA GLY A 446 0.69 15.55 21.05
C GLY A 446 0.42 14.43 20.06
N GLU A 447 1.46 13.91 19.38
CA GLU A 447 1.30 12.91 18.33
C GLU A 447 2.46 11.92 18.28
N THR A 448 2.21 10.75 17.70
CA THR A 448 3.29 9.82 17.36
C THR A 448 4.05 10.36 16.16
N VAL A 449 5.36 10.52 16.30
CA VAL A 449 6.23 10.92 15.19
C VAL A 449 6.73 9.68 14.45
N ASP A 450 6.51 9.64 13.14
CA ASP A 450 7.04 8.59 12.29
C ASP A 450 8.41 9.03 11.74
N ILE A 451 9.50 8.34 12.12
CA ILE A 451 10.85 8.55 11.58
C ILE A 451 11.12 7.44 10.57
N VAL A 452 11.35 7.82 9.32
CA VAL A 452 11.55 6.89 8.21
C VAL A 452 12.94 7.08 7.62
N ALA A 453 13.83 6.13 7.89
CA ALA A 453 15.18 6.11 7.34
C ALA A 453 15.24 5.17 6.12
N GLU A 454 15.68 5.70 4.98
CA GLU A 454 15.75 4.97 3.71
C GLU A 454 17.18 4.50 3.41
N LYS A 455 17.77 4.97 2.29
CA LYS A 455 19.12 4.61 1.84
C LYS A 455 20.14 5.61 2.37
N GLY A 456 21.35 5.14 2.72
CA GLY A 456 22.48 6.02 3.03
C GLY A 456 22.32 6.84 4.31
N VAL A 457 21.44 6.42 5.23
CA VAL A 457 21.18 7.14 6.48
C VAL A 457 22.08 6.64 7.59
N ARG A 458 22.61 7.56 8.41
CA ARG A 458 23.30 7.25 9.67
C ARG A 458 22.87 8.21 10.77
N VAL A 459 22.43 7.68 11.91
CA VAL A 459 22.06 8.45 13.10
C VAL A 459 22.83 7.90 14.30
N GLN A 460 23.73 8.71 14.87
CA GLN A 460 24.60 8.25 15.96
C GLN A 460 23.83 8.12 17.28
N GLN A 461 23.05 9.13 17.65
CA GLN A 461 22.22 9.10 18.86
C GLN A 461 20.80 9.55 18.55
N THR A 462 19.82 8.78 18.99
CA THR A 462 18.38 9.12 18.97
C THR A 462 17.88 9.16 20.41
N THR A 463 17.21 10.23 20.82
CA THR A 463 16.56 10.32 22.14
C THR A 463 15.08 10.60 21.96
N LEU A 464 14.25 9.73 22.52
CA LEU A 464 12.79 9.85 22.46
C LEU A 464 12.28 10.39 23.80
N PHE A 465 11.52 11.48 23.74
CA PHE A 465 10.78 12.08 24.85
C PHE A 465 9.26 11.97 24.66
N SER A 466 8.80 11.44 23.51
CA SER A 466 7.40 11.23 23.19
C SER A 466 7.19 9.92 22.41
N SER A 467 5.92 9.60 22.06
CA SER A 467 5.61 8.44 21.22
C SER A 467 6.25 8.56 19.84
N ALA A 468 6.83 7.48 19.35
CA ALA A 468 7.52 7.48 18.06
C ALA A 468 7.49 6.10 17.38
N VAL A 469 7.40 6.12 16.04
CA VAL A 469 7.69 4.96 15.19
C VAL A 469 9.02 5.21 14.51
N VAL A 470 10.05 4.44 14.86
CA VAL A 470 11.36 4.53 14.22
C VAL A 470 11.52 3.38 13.25
N LYS A 471 11.53 3.69 11.94
CA LYS A 471 11.53 2.71 10.87
C LYS A 471 12.73 2.88 9.96
N GLN A 472 13.53 1.83 9.84
CA GLN A 472 14.45 1.64 8.73
C GLN A 472 13.73 0.87 7.62
N ILE A 473 13.55 1.51 6.46
CA ILE A 473 13.10 0.80 5.25
C ILE A 473 14.25 -0.09 4.80
N LEU A 474 13.98 -1.38 4.57
CA LEU A 474 14.95 -2.43 4.27
C LEU A 474 15.80 -2.12 3.02
N THR A 475 16.85 -1.33 3.22
CA THR A 475 17.92 -1.07 2.27
C THR A 475 19.02 -2.12 2.47
N ARG A 476 19.81 -2.42 1.42
CA ARG A 476 20.89 -3.43 1.44
C ARG A 476 22.10 -3.02 2.30
N GLU A 477 21.88 -2.26 3.36
CA GLU A 477 22.93 -1.65 4.17
C GLU A 477 23.49 -2.66 5.20
N PRO A 478 24.82 -2.86 5.24
CA PRO A 478 25.43 -3.87 6.11
C PRO A 478 25.47 -3.45 7.60
N ALA A 479 25.45 -2.13 7.88
CA ALA A 479 25.60 -1.55 9.22
C ALA A 479 24.26 -1.04 9.81
N PRO A 480 24.15 -0.92 11.14
CA PRO A 480 23.00 -0.32 11.81
C PRO A 480 22.83 1.15 11.38
N VAL A 481 21.60 1.54 11.04
CA VAL A 481 21.28 2.95 10.68
C VAL A 481 21.20 3.82 11.94
N PHE A 482 20.71 3.25 13.04
CA PHE A 482 20.62 3.91 14.34
C PHE A 482 21.60 3.24 15.31
N GLU A 483 22.66 3.96 15.70
CA GLU A 483 23.71 3.41 16.55
C GLU A 483 23.27 3.34 18.01
N LYS A 484 22.71 4.42 18.55
CA LYS A 484 22.13 4.44 19.89
C LYS A 484 20.75 5.06 19.90
N VAL A 485 19.77 4.37 20.47
CA VAL A 485 18.42 4.87 20.74
C VAL A 485 18.18 4.89 22.24
N THR A 486 17.82 6.02 22.81
CA THR A 486 17.47 6.18 24.23
C THR A 486 16.00 6.58 24.33
N ILE A 487 15.19 5.76 25.00
CA ILE A 487 13.85 6.15 25.45
C ILE A 487 14.03 6.83 26.80
N SER A 488 13.90 8.16 26.82
CA SER A 488 14.16 8.99 27.99
C SER A 488 13.22 8.63 29.14
N ALA A 489 13.68 8.80 30.39
CA ALA A 489 12.84 8.65 31.59
C ALA A 489 11.68 9.66 31.63
N GLU A 490 11.80 10.75 30.88
CA GLU A 490 10.79 11.79 30.73
C GLU A 490 9.72 11.42 29.67
N THR A 491 9.90 10.33 28.93
CA THR A 491 8.88 9.84 27.99
C THR A 491 7.62 9.46 28.78
N PRO A 492 6.42 9.96 28.41
CA PRO A 492 5.21 9.66 29.14
C PRO A 492 4.97 8.16 29.30
N THR A 493 4.52 7.74 30.47
CA THR A 493 4.16 6.33 30.70
C THR A 493 3.12 5.87 29.68
N GLN A 494 3.19 4.62 29.23
CA GLN A 494 2.30 4.09 28.17
C GLN A 494 2.46 4.76 26.79
N SER A 495 3.48 5.59 26.57
CA SER A 495 3.81 6.05 25.22
C SER A 495 4.06 4.86 24.29
N TYR A 496 3.63 4.98 23.05
CA TYR A 496 3.85 3.94 22.05
C TYR A 496 5.18 4.18 21.36
N VAL A 497 6.10 3.22 21.48
CA VAL A 497 7.38 3.23 20.78
C VAL A 497 7.48 1.97 19.94
N SER A 498 7.60 2.12 18.63
CA SER A 498 7.78 1.00 17.71
C SER A 498 9.12 1.14 17.00
N LEU A 499 10.00 0.14 17.15
CA LEU A 499 11.31 0.12 16.51
C LEU A 499 11.33 -0.97 15.44
N GLN A 500 11.48 -0.56 14.19
CA GLN A 500 11.44 -1.41 13.00
C GLN A 500 12.76 -1.25 12.22
N GLY A 501 13.65 -2.24 12.22
CA GLY A 501 14.97 -2.11 11.58
C GLY A 501 16.16 -2.67 12.37
N ARG A 502 17.38 -2.32 11.96
CA ARG A 502 18.63 -2.74 12.64
C ARG A 502 19.17 -1.62 13.52
N PHE A 503 19.25 -1.89 14.82
CA PHE A 503 19.70 -0.98 15.86
C PHE A 503 20.93 -1.57 16.55
N GLU A 504 21.94 -0.75 16.88
CA GLU A 504 23.10 -1.25 17.63
C GLU A 504 22.84 -1.28 19.14
N THR A 505 22.43 -0.17 19.76
CA THR A 505 22.09 -0.10 21.19
C THR A 505 20.74 0.59 21.41
N VAL A 506 19.91 0.03 22.28
CA VAL A 506 18.66 0.62 22.75
C VAL A 506 18.67 0.71 24.27
N ASP A 507 18.56 1.91 24.82
CA ASP A 507 18.47 2.18 26.26
C ASP A 507 17.03 2.58 26.61
N VAL A 508 16.41 1.90 27.57
CA VAL A 508 15.04 2.17 28.02
C VAL A 508 15.07 2.71 29.45
N HIS A 509 14.54 3.92 29.63
CA HIS A 509 14.50 4.60 30.93
C HIS A 509 13.09 5.04 31.35
N ALA A 510 12.05 4.80 30.51
CA ALA A 510 10.63 5.04 30.85
C ALA A 510 9.74 3.81 30.60
N PRO A 511 8.62 3.67 31.35
CA PRO A 511 7.67 2.57 31.20
C PRO A 511 6.73 2.80 30.01
N VAL A 512 7.22 2.49 28.81
CA VAL A 512 6.52 2.68 27.52
C VAL A 512 5.97 1.35 26.96
N PHE A 513 5.02 1.42 26.02
CA PHE A 513 4.66 0.28 25.18
C PHE A 513 5.67 0.16 24.05
N LEU A 514 6.66 -0.70 24.24
CA LEU A 514 7.73 -0.95 23.28
C LEU A 514 7.38 -2.13 22.37
N GLN A 515 7.37 -1.90 21.05
CA GLN A 515 7.13 -2.92 20.03
C GLN A 515 8.33 -3.05 19.09
N PHE A 516 8.62 -4.29 18.69
CA PHE A 516 9.65 -4.62 17.71
C PHE A 516 9.05 -5.45 16.57
N PRO A 517 8.34 -4.83 15.60
CA PRO A 517 7.61 -5.57 14.58
C PRO A 517 8.52 -6.42 13.68
N GLU A 518 9.69 -5.89 13.32
CA GLU A 518 10.72 -6.55 12.52
C GLU A 518 12.09 -5.88 12.72
N GLY A 519 13.18 -6.63 12.53
CA GLY A 519 14.54 -6.10 12.65
C GLY A 519 15.42 -6.81 13.69
N SER A 520 16.51 -6.17 14.10
CA SER A 520 17.46 -6.70 15.09
C SER A 520 18.02 -5.59 15.97
N ILE A 521 18.20 -5.86 17.26
CA ILE A 521 18.88 -4.98 18.21
C ILE A 521 20.19 -5.66 18.64
N GLY A 522 21.31 -4.95 18.61
CA GLY A 522 22.58 -5.45 19.14
C GLY A 522 22.54 -5.60 20.66
N THR A 523 22.30 -4.49 21.37
CA THR A 523 22.27 -4.40 22.84
C THR A 523 20.99 -3.68 23.30
N LEU A 524 20.29 -4.22 24.30
CA LEU A 524 19.13 -3.59 24.94
C LEU A 524 19.40 -3.41 26.44
N ASN A 525 19.46 -2.17 26.92
CA ASN A 525 19.68 -1.82 28.33
C ASN A 525 18.39 -1.24 28.94
N ASP A 526 17.72 -1.97 29.83
CA ASP A 526 16.50 -1.53 30.48
C ASP A 526 16.74 -1.24 31.97
N ASN A 527 16.71 0.05 32.33
CA ASN A 527 16.96 0.55 33.70
C ASN A 527 15.66 0.85 34.47
N VAL A 528 14.49 0.77 33.83
CA VAL A 528 13.20 0.77 34.52
C VAL A 528 13.04 -0.62 35.09
N SER A 529 13.04 -0.75 36.43
CA SER A 529 13.11 -2.06 37.07
C SER A 529 12.11 -3.07 36.48
N LEU A 530 12.67 -4.04 35.77
CA LEU A 530 12.22 -5.41 35.57
C LEU A 530 12.04 -6.14 36.93
N THR A 531 11.45 -5.53 37.97
CA THR A 531 11.25 -6.18 39.28
C THR A 531 10.08 -7.16 39.32
N HIS A 532 9.33 -7.32 38.23
CA HIS A 532 8.53 -8.53 37.99
C HIS A 532 8.88 -9.26 36.68
N ALA A 533 9.57 -8.61 35.73
CA ALA A 533 9.81 -9.19 34.40
C ALA A 533 11.19 -9.83 34.21
N LYS A 534 12.21 -9.58 35.07
CA LYS A 534 13.56 -10.15 34.86
C LYS A 534 13.69 -11.63 35.23
N ALA A 535 12.68 -12.23 35.85
CA ALA A 535 12.69 -13.64 36.25
C ALA A 535 11.63 -14.49 35.52
N MET A 536 10.80 -13.87 34.68
CA MET A 536 9.68 -14.54 34.03
C MET A 536 9.86 -14.49 32.52
N PRO A 537 9.58 -15.58 31.81
CA PRO A 537 9.45 -15.58 30.36
C PRO A 537 8.57 -14.44 29.87
N LEU A 538 9.05 -13.62 28.94
CA LEU A 538 8.25 -12.58 28.28
C LEU A 538 7.54 -13.19 27.08
N LEU A 539 6.28 -12.86 26.87
CA LEU A 539 5.57 -13.22 25.64
C LEU A 539 6.03 -12.28 24.51
N GLU A 540 6.85 -12.79 23.59
CA GLU A 540 7.52 -11.98 22.55
C GLU A 540 6.80 -11.98 21.20
N LYS A 541 6.18 -13.12 20.84
CA LYS A 541 5.55 -13.28 19.53
C LYS A 541 4.38 -14.24 19.58
N ALA A 542 3.50 -14.14 18.58
CA ALA A 542 2.58 -15.21 18.27
C ALA A 542 2.46 -15.45 16.77
N VAL A 543 2.40 -16.72 16.39
CA VAL A 543 2.10 -17.18 15.03
C VAL A 543 0.70 -17.77 15.06
N ILE A 544 -0.15 -17.31 14.15
CA ILE A 544 -1.57 -17.64 14.13
C ILE A 544 -1.85 -18.51 12.91
N SER A 545 -2.59 -19.60 13.13
CA SER A 545 -3.14 -20.42 12.06
C SER A 545 -4.60 -20.80 12.38
N ASN A 546 -5.24 -21.57 11.49
CA ASN A 546 -6.61 -22.01 11.71
C ASN A 546 -6.69 -22.95 12.92
N GLY A 547 -7.35 -22.50 13.99
CA GLY A 547 -7.53 -23.27 15.22
C GLY A 547 -6.30 -23.34 16.14
N SER A 548 -5.24 -22.56 15.89
CA SER A 548 -4.13 -22.49 16.84
C SER A 548 -3.39 -21.15 16.87
N ILE A 549 -2.83 -20.83 18.03
CA ILE A 549 -1.94 -19.68 18.28
C ILE A 549 -0.66 -20.25 18.89
N THR A 550 0.45 -20.18 18.16
CA THR A 550 1.78 -20.54 18.67
C THR A 550 2.39 -19.34 19.36
N LEU A 551 2.60 -19.40 20.67
CA LEU A 551 3.23 -18.37 21.46
C LEU A 551 4.75 -18.58 21.50
N GLY A 552 5.50 -17.50 21.28
CA GLY A 552 6.95 -17.46 21.48
C GLY A 552 7.27 -16.63 22.70
N PHE A 553 8.15 -17.17 23.55
CA PHE A 553 8.61 -16.53 24.77
C PHE A 553 10.11 -16.26 24.72
N SER A 554 10.56 -15.23 25.43
CA SER A 554 11.98 -14.88 25.60
C SER A 554 12.82 -16.01 26.18
N GLN A 555 12.20 -16.82 27.04
CA GLN A 555 12.72 -18.09 27.54
C GLN A 555 11.54 -19.04 27.68
N LYS A 556 11.56 -20.23 27.07
CA LYS A 556 10.39 -21.12 27.11
C LYS A 556 10.16 -21.67 28.52
N PRO A 557 9.03 -21.36 29.19
CA PRO A 557 8.70 -21.97 30.47
C PRO A 557 8.27 -23.43 30.27
N GLU A 558 8.90 -24.35 31.00
CA GLU A 558 8.67 -25.79 30.84
C GLU A 558 7.33 -26.27 31.46
N THR A 559 6.67 -25.45 32.28
CA THR A 559 5.56 -25.88 33.15
C THR A 559 4.22 -25.16 32.93
N LEU A 560 4.09 -24.31 31.90
CA LEU A 560 2.84 -23.57 31.67
C LEU A 560 1.67 -24.50 31.31
N THR A 561 0.48 -24.14 31.78
CA THR A 561 -0.80 -24.76 31.46
C THR A 561 -1.78 -23.70 30.96
N ILE A 562 -2.89 -24.11 30.34
CA ILE A 562 -3.90 -23.16 29.86
C ILE A 562 -4.46 -22.28 31.00
N ALA A 563 -4.44 -22.75 32.24
CA ALA A 563 -4.93 -22.02 33.42
C ALA A 563 -4.05 -20.82 33.81
N ASP A 564 -2.80 -20.77 33.33
CA ASP A 564 -1.85 -19.68 33.58
C ASP A 564 -2.12 -18.46 32.68
N PHE A 565 -2.95 -18.62 31.65
CA PHE A 565 -3.38 -17.59 30.74
C PHE A 565 -4.77 -17.07 31.15
N ALA A 566 -4.94 -15.75 31.15
CA ALA A 566 -6.26 -15.14 31.05
C ALA A 566 -6.50 -14.77 29.59
N ILE A 567 -7.48 -15.45 28.99
CA ILE A 567 -7.84 -15.32 27.58
C ILE A 567 -9.24 -14.69 27.50
N ASP A 568 -9.33 -13.48 26.97
CA ASP A 568 -10.59 -12.88 26.52
C ASP A 568 -10.67 -13.05 25.00
N ALA A 569 -11.74 -13.66 24.49
CA ALA A 569 -11.92 -13.88 23.07
C ALA A 569 -13.30 -13.37 22.64
N LYS A 570 -13.36 -12.68 21.50
CA LYS A 570 -14.61 -12.17 20.93
C LYS A 570 -14.70 -12.51 19.45
N LEU A 571 -15.79 -13.14 19.03
CA LEU A 571 -16.11 -13.38 17.63
C LEU A 571 -17.21 -12.39 17.21
N GLY A 572 -16.92 -11.52 16.24
CA GLY A 572 -17.88 -10.50 15.77
C GLY A 572 -18.31 -9.54 16.89
N GLY A 573 -17.40 -9.26 17.83
CA GLY A 573 -17.67 -8.44 19.02
C GLY A 573 -18.44 -9.15 20.14
N LYS A 574 -18.89 -10.39 19.95
CA LYS A 574 -19.56 -11.19 20.98
C LYS A 574 -18.57 -12.10 21.70
N PRO A 575 -18.71 -12.36 23.02
CA PRO A 575 -17.86 -13.30 23.73
C PRO A 575 -17.79 -14.66 23.03
N PHE A 576 -16.58 -15.16 22.82
CA PHE A 576 -16.29 -16.47 22.22
C PHE A 576 -15.84 -17.45 23.31
N ASN A 577 -16.31 -18.70 23.23
CA ASN A 577 -16.01 -19.69 24.26
C ASN A 577 -14.50 -20.03 24.27
N THR A 578 -13.88 -19.91 25.44
CA THR A 578 -12.48 -20.26 25.69
C THR A 578 -12.30 -21.50 26.56
N GLU A 579 -13.40 -22.13 27.02
CA GLU A 579 -13.34 -23.30 27.93
C GLU A 579 -12.67 -24.53 27.30
N ASP A 580 -12.87 -24.74 25.99
CA ASP A 580 -12.31 -25.88 25.26
C ASP A 580 -10.90 -25.63 24.72
N TRP A 581 -10.29 -24.48 25.06
CA TRP A 581 -8.95 -24.14 24.57
C TRP A 581 -7.90 -24.94 25.34
N THR A 582 -6.86 -25.34 24.64
CA THR A 582 -5.78 -26.16 25.20
C THR A 582 -4.46 -25.44 25.02
N TYR A 583 -3.48 -25.72 25.90
CA TYR A 583 -2.11 -25.22 25.74
C TYR A 583 -1.13 -26.38 25.85
N ASP A 584 -0.27 -26.54 24.85
CA ASP A 584 0.83 -27.49 24.87
C ASP A 584 2.13 -26.78 25.23
N ALA A 585 2.62 -27.02 26.45
CA ALA A 585 3.86 -26.43 26.95
C ALA A 585 5.11 -26.80 26.13
N LYS A 586 5.12 -27.97 25.46
CA LYS A 586 6.28 -28.42 24.67
C LYS A 586 6.39 -27.66 23.37
N THR A 587 5.28 -27.31 22.76
CA THR A 587 5.24 -26.60 21.48
C THR A 587 5.01 -25.11 21.67
N GLY A 588 4.41 -24.67 22.77
CA GLY A 588 3.99 -23.29 23.02
C GLY A 588 2.66 -22.95 22.34
N VAL A 589 1.88 -23.96 21.96
CA VAL A 589 0.70 -23.79 21.10
C VAL A 589 -0.56 -23.75 21.96
N ILE A 590 -1.34 -22.68 21.83
CA ILE A 590 -2.74 -22.62 22.26
C ILE A 590 -3.61 -23.17 21.11
N GLY A 591 -4.28 -24.29 21.33
CA GLY A 591 -5.27 -24.86 20.41
C GLY A 591 -6.68 -24.37 20.75
N PHE A 592 -7.47 -24.03 19.73
CA PHE A 592 -8.88 -23.66 19.87
C PHE A 592 -9.73 -24.28 18.76
N PRO A 593 -11.05 -24.44 18.96
CA PRO A 593 -11.93 -24.99 17.93
C PRO A 593 -11.81 -24.23 16.61
N ALA A 594 -11.75 -24.96 15.49
CA ALA A 594 -11.75 -24.33 14.17
C ALA A 594 -12.98 -23.42 14.03
N LEU A 595 -12.76 -22.19 13.57
CA LEU A 595 -13.86 -21.27 13.32
C LEU A 595 -14.70 -21.79 12.14
N PRO A 596 -16.02 -21.56 12.13
CA PRO A 596 -16.86 -21.88 10.97
C PRO A 596 -16.28 -21.22 9.71
N ALA A 597 -16.16 -22.00 8.63
CA ALA A 597 -15.54 -21.56 7.37
C ALA A 597 -16.28 -20.35 6.73
N ASP A 598 -17.55 -20.17 7.08
CA ASP A 598 -18.47 -19.13 6.61
C ASP A 598 -18.53 -17.88 7.50
N SER A 599 -17.93 -17.92 8.69
CA SER A 599 -17.95 -16.78 9.61
C SER A 599 -17.06 -15.65 9.08
N ALA A 600 -17.64 -14.61 8.49
CA ALA A 600 -16.91 -13.35 8.20
C ALA A 600 -16.56 -12.56 9.47
N GLU A 601 -16.91 -13.08 10.65
CA GLU A 601 -16.74 -12.38 11.91
C GLU A 601 -15.27 -12.45 12.37
N LEU A 602 -14.77 -11.31 12.84
CA LEU A 602 -13.41 -11.17 13.38
C LEU A 602 -13.30 -11.89 14.72
N LEU A 603 -12.28 -12.72 14.89
CA LEU A 603 -11.91 -13.25 16.20
C LEU A 603 -10.82 -12.34 16.80
N GLU A 604 -11.19 -11.60 17.83
CA GLU A 604 -10.28 -10.84 18.66
C GLU A 604 -9.89 -11.69 19.87
N VAL A 605 -8.60 -11.84 20.12
CA VAL A 605 -8.09 -12.64 21.26
C VAL A 605 -7.12 -11.79 22.06
N TRP A 606 -7.36 -11.68 23.36
CA TRP A 606 -6.51 -10.98 24.31
C TRP A 606 -5.95 -11.98 25.31
N ILE A 607 -4.63 -12.14 25.32
CA ILE A 607 -3.92 -13.10 26.17
C ILE A 607 -3.04 -12.33 27.14
N LYS A 608 -3.20 -12.58 28.45
CA LYS A 608 -2.30 -12.08 29.50
C LYS A 608 -1.99 -13.16 30.53
N ALA A 609 -0.97 -12.95 31.36
CA ALA A 609 -0.72 -13.82 32.50
C ALA A 609 -1.80 -13.66 33.58
N LYS A 610 -2.20 -14.77 34.19
CA LYS A 610 -3.18 -14.80 35.29
C LYS A 610 -2.53 -14.79 36.69
N ASN A 611 -1.35 -15.40 36.83
CA ASN A 611 -0.64 -15.60 38.10
C ASN A 611 0.86 -15.23 37.99
N ASP A 612 1.18 -14.21 37.20
CA ASP A 612 2.58 -13.83 36.92
C ASP A 612 3.42 -15.01 36.37
N ALA A 613 2.81 -15.91 35.61
CA ALA A 613 3.52 -17.07 35.05
C ALA A 613 4.45 -16.70 33.88
N PHE A 614 4.20 -15.54 33.27
CA PHE A 614 4.98 -14.92 32.20
C PHE A 614 4.69 -13.41 32.19
N GLY A 615 5.58 -12.60 31.61
CA GLY A 615 5.38 -11.17 31.44
C GLY A 615 4.78 -10.82 30.07
N GLY A 616 3.98 -9.75 30.02
CA GLY A 616 3.42 -9.21 28.77
C GLY A 616 1.95 -9.58 28.53
N HIS A 617 1.35 -8.91 27.53
CA HIS A 617 0.01 -9.19 27.04
C HIS A 617 0.00 -9.10 25.52
N LEU A 618 -0.91 -9.83 24.89
CA LEU A 618 -0.98 -9.94 23.45
C LEU A 618 -2.43 -9.81 22.99
N ARG A 619 -2.70 -8.80 22.16
CA ARG A 619 -3.96 -8.65 21.44
C ARG A 619 -3.77 -9.12 20.01
N LEU A 620 -4.55 -10.10 19.60
CA LEU A 620 -4.53 -10.65 18.25
C LEU A 620 -5.87 -10.35 17.58
N LEU A 621 -5.80 -9.74 16.40
CA LEU A 621 -6.91 -9.70 15.47
C LEU A 621 -6.66 -10.81 14.45
N LEU A 622 -7.41 -11.90 14.57
CA LEU A 622 -7.37 -12.96 13.57
C LEU A 622 -8.13 -12.49 12.33
N SER A 623 -7.37 -11.85 11.45
CA SER A 623 -7.76 -11.59 10.07
C SER A 623 -7.65 -12.90 9.30
N GLY A 624 -8.12 -12.91 8.06
CA GLY A 624 -8.00 -14.12 7.25
C GLY A 624 -8.66 -13.95 5.92
N PHE A 625 -8.72 -15.06 5.21
CA PHE A 625 -9.38 -15.08 3.92
C PHE A 625 -9.92 -16.46 3.59
N SER A 626 -10.84 -16.47 2.65
CA SER A 626 -11.41 -17.66 2.04
C SER A 626 -11.40 -17.53 0.53
N GLY A 627 -11.41 -18.67 -0.14
CA GLY A 627 -11.58 -18.74 -1.57
C GLY A 627 -12.00 -20.13 -2.00
N ARG A 628 -12.09 -20.30 -3.30
CA ARG A 628 -12.43 -21.56 -3.95
C ARG A 628 -11.32 -21.97 -4.89
N VAL A 629 -10.92 -23.23 -4.78
CA VAL A 629 -10.00 -23.87 -5.72
C VAL A 629 -10.80 -24.74 -6.68
N VAL A 630 -10.61 -24.50 -7.98
CA VAL A 630 -11.24 -25.26 -9.05
C VAL A 630 -10.21 -25.91 -9.96
N ASP A 631 -10.61 -26.95 -10.70
CA ASP A 631 -9.84 -27.43 -11.83
C ASP A 631 -10.04 -26.52 -13.06
N VAL A 632 -9.26 -26.74 -14.10
CA VAL A 632 -9.35 -25.99 -15.38
C VAL A 632 -10.71 -26.09 -16.09
N ASN A 633 -11.57 -27.03 -15.70
CA ASN A 633 -12.92 -27.15 -16.23
C ASN A 633 -13.96 -26.45 -15.34
N GLY A 634 -13.52 -25.78 -14.27
CA GLY A 634 -14.36 -25.12 -13.29
C GLY A 634 -14.99 -26.08 -12.27
N HIS A 635 -14.60 -27.35 -12.23
CA HIS A 635 -15.05 -28.27 -11.20
C HIS A 635 -14.32 -28.01 -9.88
N PRO A 636 -15.00 -28.13 -8.73
CA PRO A 636 -14.34 -27.97 -7.44
C PRO A 636 -13.22 -29.01 -7.21
N ALA A 637 -12.04 -28.52 -6.79
CA ALA A 637 -10.89 -29.37 -6.49
C ALA A 637 -10.87 -29.71 -4.99
N GLU A 638 -11.33 -30.91 -4.64
CA GLU A 638 -11.35 -31.41 -3.25
C GLU A 638 -9.98 -31.90 -2.78
N GLY A 639 -9.65 -31.68 -1.50
CA GLY A 639 -8.47 -32.26 -0.86
C GLY A 639 -7.14 -31.60 -1.23
N ILE A 640 -7.16 -30.41 -1.83
CA ILE A 640 -5.96 -29.62 -2.11
C ILE A 640 -5.45 -29.04 -0.80
N ARG A 641 -4.24 -29.42 -0.40
CA ARG A 641 -3.52 -28.78 0.70
C ARG A 641 -2.93 -27.47 0.20
N ILE A 642 -3.22 -26.39 0.89
CA ILE A 642 -2.68 -25.06 0.62
C ILE A 642 -1.79 -24.65 1.78
N THR A 643 -0.49 -24.50 1.53
CA THR A 643 0.51 -24.11 2.54
C THR A 643 0.90 -22.65 2.33
N PHE A 644 0.50 -21.77 3.26
CA PHE A 644 0.73 -20.33 3.19
C PHE A 644 2.01 -19.90 3.90
N ARG A 645 2.74 -18.98 3.26
CA ARG A 645 3.95 -18.31 3.78
C ARG A 645 3.87 -16.82 3.53
N ARG A 646 4.40 -15.99 4.43
CA ARG A 646 4.45 -14.54 4.18
C ARG A 646 5.38 -14.27 3.00
N LYS A 647 5.07 -13.28 2.16
CA LYS A 647 5.93 -12.89 1.03
C LYS A 647 7.37 -12.50 1.43
N THR A 648 7.58 -12.11 2.70
CA THR A 648 8.90 -11.79 3.27
C THR A 648 9.70 -13.03 3.72
N GLU A 649 9.06 -14.20 3.81
CA GLU A 649 9.69 -15.46 4.23
C GLU A 649 10.29 -16.17 3.01
N LYS A 650 11.61 -16.43 3.03
CA LYS A 650 12.20 -17.35 2.05
C LYS A 650 11.85 -18.79 2.40
N PRO A 651 11.61 -19.68 1.42
CA PRO A 651 11.58 -21.11 1.67
C PRO A 651 12.98 -21.54 2.13
N VAL A 652 13.17 -21.67 3.44
CA VAL A 652 14.35 -22.27 4.05
C VAL A 652 13.95 -23.67 4.46
N ASP A 653 14.75 -24.67 4.11
CA ASP A 653 14.48 -26.07 4.49
C ASP A 653 14.20 -26.18 5.99
N GLY A 654 13.01 -26.67 6.33
CA GLY A 654 12.56 -26.87 7.71
C GLY A 654 11.81 -25.70 8.38
N ALA A 655 11.60 -24.57 7.72
CA ALA A 655 10.81 -23.46 8.28
C ALA A 655 9.29 -23.76 8.26
N ALA A 656 8.65 -23.69 9.43
CA ALA A 656 7.20 -23.90 9.57
C ALA A 656 6.42 -22.86 8.73
N PRO A 657 5.32 -23.27 8.05
CA PRO A 657 4.47 -22.34 7.32
C PRO A 657 3.74 -21.37 8.23
N SER A 658 3.35 -20.22 7.68
CA SER A 658 2.48 -19.25 8.37
C SER A 658 1.11 -19.85 8.68
N GLY A 659 0.61 -20.76 7.83
CA GLY A 659 -0.55 -21.60 8.12
C GLY A 659 -0.89 -22.52 6.95
N GLU A 660 -1.81 -23.47 7.17
CA GLU A 660 -2.28 -24.38 6.12
C GLU A 660 -3.81 -24.45 6.09
N ALA A 661 -4.36 -24.69 4.91
CA ALA A 661 -5.77 -25.01 4.69
C ALA A 661 -5.92 -26.22 3.77
N VAL A 662 -7.07 -26.87 3.80
CA VAL A 662 -7.42 -27.95 2.87
C VAL A 662 -8.78 -27.63 2.27
N THR A 663 -8.91 -27.79 0.96
CA THR A 663 -10.18 -27.56 0.27
C THR A 663 -11.20 -28.66 0.57
N ASP A 664 -12.44 -28.26 0.79
CA ASP A 664 -13.56 -29.20 0.98
C ASP A 664 -14.06 -29.79 -0.35
N LYS A 665 -15.11 -30.62 -0.29
CA LYS A 665 -15.77 -31.22 -1.48
C LYS A 665 -16.29 -30.21 -2.52
N ASN A 666 -16.45 -28.95 -2.14
CA ASN A 666 -16.87 -27.86 -3.02
C ASN A 666 -15.69 -26.99 -3.47
N GLY A 667 -14.46 -27.42 -3.17
CA GLY A 667 -13.23 -26.69 -3.48
C GLY A 667 -13.00 -25.50 -2.55
N VAL A 668 -13.82 -25.30 -1.52
CA VAL A 668 -13.75 -24.10 -0.68
C VAL A 668 -12.71 -24.30 0.41
N TYR A 669 -11.90 -23.28 0.65
CA TYR A 669 -10.97 -23.23 1.77
C TYR A 669 -11.16 -21.93 2.56
N ALA A 670 -10.78 -21.98 3.84
CA ALA A 670 -10.80 -20.84 4.74
C ALA A 670 -9.57 -20.92 5.65
N ILE A 671 -8.90 -19.79 5.85
CA ILE A 671 -7.75 -19.70 6.75
C ILE A 671 -7.76 -18.38 7.54
N ARG A 672 -7.24 -18.44 8.77
CA ARG A 672 -6.95 -17.28 9.60
C ARG A 672 -5.45 -17.11 9.70
N LEU A 673 -4.99 -15.90 9.40
CA LEU A 673 -3.58 -15.52 9.42
C LEU A 673 -3.49 -14.08 9.95
N ALA A 674 -2.35 -13.72 10.50
CA ALA A 674 -2.09 -12.32 10.83
C ALA A 674 -2.19 -11.44 9.56
N ALA A 675 -2.44 -10.14 9.73
CA ALA A 675 -2.47 -9.22 8.60
C ALA A 675 -1.15 -9.29 7.81
N GLY A 676 -1.24 -9.30 6.48
CA GLY A 676 -0.10 -9.41 5.58
C GLY A 676 -0.43 -10.03 4.22
N ALA A 677 0.56 -10.01 3.35
CA ALA A 677 0.53 -10.66 2.04
C ALA A 677 1.19 -12.04 2.11
N TYR A 678 0.53 -13.03 1.52
CA TYR A 678 0.90 -14.44 1.58
C TYR A 678 1.01 -15.05 0.19
N THR A 679 1.88 -16.04 0.08
CA THR A 679 1.93 -16.98 -1.05
C THR A 679 1.48 -18.35 -0.53
N GLY A 680 0.49 -18.95 -1.19
CA GLY A 680 0.00 -20.30 -0.93
C GLY A 680 0.58 -21.28 -1.94
N GLU A 681 1.18 -22.38 -1.48
CA GLU A 681 1.55 -23.53 -2.31
C GLU A 681 0.43 -24.58 -2.26
N LEU A 682 -0.17 -24.89 -3.41
CA LEU A 682 -1.27 -25.84 -3.57
C LEU A 682 -0.71 -27.20 -3.99
N LYS A 683 -1.03 -28.26 -3.24
CA LYS A 683 -0.63 -29.65 -3.53
C LYS A 683 -1.80 -30.60 -3.35
N GLY A 684 -2.01 -31.49 -4.32
CA GLY A 684 -2.99 -32.58 -4.25
C GLY A 684 -2.49 -33.81 -5.00
N GLU A 685 -2.92 -35.01 -4.59
CA GLU A 685 -2.42 -36.27 -5.17
C GLU A 685 -2.72 -36.43 -6.67
N SER A 686 -3.79 -35.79 -7.16
CA SER A 686 -4.23 -35.84 -8.56
C SER A 686 -3.96 -34.55 -9.33
N PHE A 687 -3.19 -33.61 -8.75
CA PHE A 687 -2.99 -32.27 -9.30
C PHE A 687 -1.50 -31.88 -9.28
N LEU A 688 -1.08 -31.11 -10.27
CA LEU A 688 0.24 -30.49 -10.29
C LEU A 688 0.34 -29.44 -9.17
N PRO A 689 1.54 -29.24 -8.58
CA PRO A 689 1.76 -28.14 -7.66
C PRO A 689 1.44 -26.80 -8.34
N ALA A 690 0.66 -25.97 -7.66
CA ALA A 690 0.34 -24.61 -8.11
C ALA A 690 0.63 -23.61 -6.98
N PHE A 691 0.61 -22.32 -7.31
CA PHE A 691 0.80 -21.26 -6.34
C PHE A 691 -0.33 -20.24 -6.46
N MET A 692 -0.62 -19.55 -5.35
CA MET A 692 -1.57 -18.46 -5.31
C MET A 692 -1.06 -17.34 -4.43
N GLU A 693 -1.58 -16.13 -4.66
CA GLU A 693 -1.44 -15.05 -3.71
C GLU A 693 -2.72 -14.89 -2.89
N ALA A 694 -2.55 -14.52 -1.64
CA ALA A 694 -3.67 -14.14 -0.81
C ALA A 694 -3.27 -13.02 0.15
N SER A 695 -4.22 -12.19 0.51
CA SER A 695 -4.01 -11.10 1.48
C SER A 695 -4.96 -11.25 2.66
N ALA A 696 -4.40 -11.14 3.86
CA ALA A 696 -5.17 -10.93 5.07
C ALA A 696 -5.06 -9.44 5.41
N GLU A 697 -6.15 -8.70 5.29
CA GLU A 697 -6.21 -7.29 5.67
C GLU A 697 -6.55 -7.15 7.16
N ALA A 698 -5.87 -6.23 7.85
CA ALA A 698 -6.04 -6.04 9.28
C ALA A 698 -7.49 -5.68 9.63
N GLY A 699 -8.12 -6.51 10.45
CA GLY A 699 -9.52 -6.27 10.85
C GLY A 699 -10.53 -6.59 9.74
N SER A 700 -10.14 -7.35 8.72
CA SER A 700 -11.03 -7.81 7.65
C SER A 700 -10.94 -9.33 7.44
N TYR A 701 -11.96 -9.89 6.79
CA TYR A 701 -11.95 -11.25 6.26
C TYR A 701 -12.20 -11.24 4.75
N ASN A 702 -11.13 -11.42 3.98
CA ASN A 702 -11.19 -11.29 2.53
C ASN A 702 -11.81 -12.54 1.92
N ARG A 703 -12.85 -12.35 1.10
CA ARG A 703 -13.49 -13.44 0.36
C ARG A 703 -12.92 -13.50 -1.06
N ASP A 704 -13.29 -14.57 -1.76
CA ASP A 704 -13.02 -14.75 -3.19
C ASP A 704 -11.52 -14.71 -3.54
N GLN A 705 -10.66 -15.17 -2.62
CA GLN A 705 -9.24 -15.44 -2.90
C GLN A 705 -9.13 -16.77 -3.65
N ASP A 706 -9.70 -16.83 -4.85
CA ASP A 706 -9.84 -18.07 -5.61
C ASP A 706 -8.53 -18.49 -6.27
N ALA A 707 -8.39 -19.79 -6.55
CA ALA A 707 -7.26 -20.34 -7.29
C ALA A 707 -7.71 -21.45 -8.24
N SER A 708 -6.85 -21.80 -9.19
CA SER A 708 -7.07 -22.95 -10.07
C SER A 708 -5.92 -23.93 -9.96
N VAL A 709 -6.22 -25.22 -10.07
CA VAL A 709 -5.23 -26.31 -10.10
C VAL A 709 -5.39 -27.16 -11.34
N LEU A 710 -4.27 -27.69 -11.80
CA LEU A 710 -4.21 -28.53 -12.99
C LEU A 710 -4.16 -30.00 -12.59
N PRO A 711 -5.03 -30.87 -13.12
CA PRO A 711 -4.89 -32.30 -12.92
C PRO A 711 -3.50 -32.78 -13.39
N ALA A 712 -2.88 -33.76 -12.74
CA ALA A 712 -1.61 -34.33 -13.18
C ALA A 712 -1.71 -34.84 -14.63
N ALA A 713 -0.59 -34.78 -15.38
CA ALA A 713 -0.53 -35.27 -16.76
C ALA A 713 -0.83 -36.77 -16.83
N GLN A 714 -1.64 -37.18 -17.81
CA GLN A 714 -1.84 -38.61 -18.12
C GLN A 714 -0.61 -39.16 -18.86
N ASP A 715 -0.41 -40.48 -18.90
CA ASP A 715 0.80 -41.16 -19.40
C ASP A 715 1.32 -40.73 -20.79
N ASN A 716 0.51 -40.04 -21.61
CA ASN A 716 0.87 -39.58 -22.96
C ASN A 716 0.84 -38.04 -23.14
N GLU A 717 0.77 -37.25 -22.07
CA GLU A 717 0.71 -35.78 -22.15
C GLU A 717 2.08 -35.14 -21.88
N VAL A 718 2.37 -34.03 -22.56
CA VAL A 718 3.47 -33.09 -22.22
C VAL A 718 2.86 -31.82 -21.67
N ARG A 719 3.43 -31.29 -20.59
CA ARG A 719 3.00 -30.02 -19.99
C ARG A 719 4.17 -29.09 -19.83
N ILE A 720 3.99 -27.84 -20.25
CA ILE A 720 4.99 -26.78 -20.17
C ILE A 720 4.42 -25.74 -19.22
N VAL A 721 5.04 -25.57 -18.06
CA VAL A 721 4.63 -24.63 -17.01
C VAL A 721 5.62 -23.47 -17.02
N LEU A 722 5.13 -22.29 -17.40
CA LEU A 722 5.83 -21.01 -17.28
C LEU A 722 5.50 -20.40 -15.92
N SER A 723 6.50 -19.97 -15.15
CA SER A 723 6.33 -19.25 -13.89
C SER A 723 7.32 -18.10 -13.80
N TRP A 724 6.92 -16.96 -13.23
CA TRP A 724 7.76 -15.78 -13.11
C TRP A 724 7.65 -15.13 -11.72
N GLY A 725 8.41 -14.06 -11.49
CA GLY A 725 8.40 -13.29 -10.25
C GLY A 725 7.76 -11.92 -10.46
N ILE A 726 7.61 -11.15 -9.37
CA ILE A 726 6.79 -9.94 -9.29
C ILE A 726 6.98 -8.89 -10.42
N GLU A 727 8.13 -8.90 -11.07
CA GLU A 727 8.47 -8.06 -12.22
C GLU A 727 9.15 -8.90 -13.32
N PRO A 728 8.64 -8.88 -14.57
CA PRO A 728 7.42 -8.20 -15.01
C PRO A 728 6.16 -8.94 -14.54
N ARG A 729 5.03 -8.23 -14.46
CA ARG A 729 3.80 -8.80 -13.90
C ARG A 729 3.10 -9.80 -14.81
N ASP A 730 3.39 -9.78 -16.10
CA ASP A 730 2.57 -10.43 -17.12
C ASP A 730 3.50 -10.90 -18.25
N LEU A 731 3.67 -12.22 -18.35
CA LEU A 731 4.47 -12.91 -19.34
C LEU A 731 3.62 -13.96 -20.06
N ASP A 732 3.51 -13.82 -21.37
CA ASP A 732 2.70 -14.72 -22.19
C ASP A 732 3.50 -15.93 -22.68
N ALA A 733 2.93 -17.12 -22.50
CA ALA A 733 3.38 -18.37 -23.09
C ALA A 733 2.87 -18.49 -24.53
N HIS A 734 3.81 -18.68 -25.46
CA HIS A 734 3.52 -18.91 -26.87
C HIS A 734 4.06 -20.27 -27.30
N PHE A 735 3.19 -21.06 -27.93
CA PHE A 735 3.56 -22.36 -28.48
C PHE A 735 3.12 -22.49 -29.93
N ILE A 736 4.06 -22.80 -30.81
CA ILE A 736 3.81 -22.94 -32.25
C ILE A 736 4.23 -24.33 -32.72
N GLY A 737 3.52 -24.88 -33.70
CA GLY A 737 3.91 -26.16 -34.31
C GLY A 737 2.97 -26.69 -35.36
N ALA A 738 3.25 -27.91 -35.80
CA ALA A 738 2.45 -28.62 -36.80
C ALA A 738 1.24 -29.32 -36.15
N SER A 739 0.05 -29.13 -36.71
CA SER A 739 -1.15 -29.87 -36.29
C SER A 739 -1.29 -31.18 -37.08
N LYS A 740 -2.02 -32.14 -36.50
CA LYS A 740 -2.45 -33.37 -37.18
C LYS A 740 -3.25 -33.14 -38.46
N MET A 741 -3.86 -31.97 -38.65
CA MET A 741 -4.58 -31.64 -39.87
C MET A 741 -3.68 -31.08 -40.99
N GLY A 742 -2.36 -31.01 -40.78
CA GLY A 742 -1.38 -30.58 -41.79
C GLY A 742 -1.18 -29.07 -41.91
N SER A 743 -1.88 -28.27 -41.10
CA SER A 743 -1.65 -26.82 -40.95
C SER A 743 -0.75 -26.53 -39.75
N ASN A 744 -0.11 -25.36 -39.73
CA ASN A 744 0.56 -24.86 -38.54
C ASN A 744 -0.46 -24.20 -37.61
N PHE A 745 -0.18 -24.22 -36.31
CA PHE A 745 -0.97 -23.53 -35.29
C PHE A 745 -0.08 -22.64 -34.42
N HIS A 746 -0.71 -21.67 -33.76
CA HIS A 746 -0.11 -20.85 -32.73
C HIS A 746 -1.07 -20.78 -31.54
N THR A 747 -0.62 -21.27 -30.39
CA THR A 747 -1.37 -21.24 -29.14
C THR A 747 -0.79 -20.14 -28.24
N TRP A 748 -1.66 -19.21 -27.82
CA TRP A 748 -1.38 -18.05 -26.96
C TRP A 748 -2.70 -17.52 -26.38
N TYR A 749 -2.69 -16.49 -25.53
CA TYR A 749 -3.87 -16.04 -24.75
C TYR A 749 -5.14 -15.77 -25.58
N LYS A 750 -5.00 -15.28 -26.82
CA LYS A 750 -6.14 -15.07 -27.73
C LYS A 750 -6.64 -16.34 -28.41
N GLU A 751 -5.74 -17.27 -28.70
CA GLU A 751 -6.01 -18.54 -29.38
C GLU A 751 -5.55 -19.71 -28.49
N ARG A 752 -6.27 -19.92 -27.39
CA ARG A 752 -5.92 -20.85 -26.32
C ARG A 752 -6.04 -22.33 -26.68
N PHE A 753 -6.64 -22.67 -27.83
CA PHE A 753 -6.91 -24.06 -28.21
C PHE A 753 -6.58 -24.31 -29.68
N ASN A 754 -5.95 -25.45 -29.95
CA ASN A 754 -5.90 -26.03 -31.30
C ASN A 754 -6.65 -27.37 -31.33
N TRP A 755 -7.57 -27.53 -32.30
CA TRP A 755 -8.42 -28.70 -32.43
C TRP A 755 -7.86 -29.69 -33.45
N GLY A 756 -7.59 -30.93 -33.00
CA GLY A 756 -7.43 -32.08 -33.88
C GLY A 756 -8.78 -32.75 -34.13
N SER A 757 -8.82 -33.74 -35.05
CA SER A 757 -10.02 -34.38 -35.63
C SER A 757 -11.07 -35.00 -34.68
N ALA A 758 -10.95 -34.85 -33.36
CA ALA A 758 -12.00 -35.05 -32.36
C ALA A 758 -11.62 -34.57 -30.92
N PHE A 759 -10.48 -33.90 -30.70
CA PHE A 759 -9.99 -33.54 -29.34
C PHE A 759 -9.02 -32.35 -29.37
N ARG A 760 -8.87 -31.63 -28.24
CA ARG A 760 -7.86 -30.56 -28.04
C ARG A 760 -6.46 -31.16 -28.17
N GLU A 761 -5.71 -30.76 -29.21
CA GLU A 761 -4.35 -31.24 -29.48
C GLU A 761 -3.34 -30.50 -28.59
N VAL A 762 -3.52 -29.17 -28.49
CA VAL A 762 -2.78 -28.26 -27.61
C VAL A 762 -3.77 -27.31 -26.94
N GLU A 763 -3.52 -27.00 -25.68
CA GLU A 763 -4.35 -26.16 -24.82
C GLU A 763 -3.46 -25.29 -23.93
N LEU A 764 -3.71 -23.98 -23.93
CA LEU A 764 -3.25 -23.04 -22.91
C LEU A 764 -4.38 -22.89 -21.90
N ASP A 765 -4.09 -23.12 -20.63
CA ASP A 765 -5.08 -23.17 -19.54
C ASP A 765 -5.72 -21.81 -19.27
N VAL A 766 -4.97 -20.88 -18.69
CA VAL A 766 -5.43 -19.56 -18.22
C VAL A 766 -4.36 -18.53 -18.58
N ASP A 767 -4.84 -17.38 -19.04
CA ASP A 767 -4.03 -16.17 -19.27
C ASP A 767 -3.86 -15.46 -17.91
N ASP A 768 -2.74 -15.71 -17.24
CA ASP A 768 -2.47 -15.19 -15.89
C ASP A 768 -1.69 -13.88 -15.98
N THR A 769 -2.39 -12.76 -15.78
CA THR A 769 -1.81 -11.41 -15.80
C THR A 769 -1.22 -10.97 -14.45
N THR A 770 -1.18 -11.86 -13.46
CA THR A 770 -0.68 -11.58 -12.11
C THR A 770 0.82 -11.88 -11.99
N ALA A 771 1.44 -11.25 -10.99
CA ALA A 771 2.89 -11.09 -10.91
C ALA A 771 3.72 -12.38 -10.71
N PHE A 772 3.12 -13.58 -10.75
CA PHE A 772 3.84 -14.83 -10.54
C PHE A 772 3.54 -15.94 -11.55
N GLY A 773 2.44 -15.86 -12.32
CA GLY A 773 1.96 -17.02 -13.08
C GLY A 773 1.72 -18.25 -12.17
N PRO A 774 1.16 -19.35 -12.70
CA PRO A 774 1.73 -19.92 -13.91
C PRO A 774 0.78 -19.94 -15.10
N GLU A 775 1.38 -19.92 -16.30
CA GLU A 775 0.70 -20.33 -17.53
C GLU A 775 1.14 -21.73 -17.93
N THR A 776 0.18 -22.62 -18.20
CA THR A 776 0.47 -24.00 -18.57
C THR A 776 -0.03 -24.34 -19.96
N THR A 777 0.90 -24.69 -20.84
CA THR A 777 0.60 -25.31 -22.14
C THR A 777 0.56 -26.84 -22.02
N ILE A 778 -0.60 -27.43 -22.26
CA ILE A 778 -0.86 -28.88 -22.27
C ILE A 778 -0.86 -29.39 -23.72
N ILE A 779 -0.09 -30.44 -23.98
CA ILE A 779 0.03 -31.09 -25.29
C ILE A 779 -0.36 -32.56 -25.10
N ARG A 780 -1.50 -32.96 -25.68
CA ARG A 780 -2.09 -34.29 -25.38
C ARG A 780 -1.64 -35.38 -26.33
N LYS A 781 -1.54 -35.07 -27.63
CA LYS A 781 -1.17 -36.04 -28.67
C LYS A 781 -0.51 -35.32 -29.84
N PRO A 782 0.74 -34.83 -29.69
CA PRO A 782 1.37 -34.02 -30.71
C PRO A 782 1.54 -34.82 -32.02
N ALA A 783 1.37 -34.16 -33.17
CA ALA A 783 1.75 -34.69 -34.48
C ALA A 783 3.28 -34.83 -34.60
N ASP A 784 3.75 -35.70 -35.49
CA ASP A 784 5.14 -35.71 -35.90
C ASP A 784 5.50 -34.37 -36.57
N GLY A 785 6.57 -33.73 -36.10
CA GLY A 785 6.94 -32.39 -36.55
C GLY A 785 7.80 -31.63 -35.55
N HIS A 786 8.00 -30.35 -35.87
CA HIS A 786 8.77 -29.42 -35.03
C HIS A 786 7.85 -28.39 -34.39
N TYR A 787 8.18 -28.05 -33.15
CA TYR A 787 7.45 -27.11 -32.32
C TYR A 787 8.43 -26.15 -31.64
N LEU A 788 7.97 -24.96 -31.31
CA LEU A 788 8.75 -23.96 -30.61
C LEU A 788 7.93 -23.40 -29.44
N PHE A 789 8.57 -23.33 -28.26
CA PHE A 789 8.01 -22.65 -27.10
C PHE A 789 8.84 -21.38 -26.83
N TYR A 790 8.16 -20.25 -26.69
CA TYR A 790 8.77 -18.97 -26.37
C TYR A 790 7.89 -18.14 -25.45
N VAL A 791 8.51 -17.20 -24.74
CA VAL A 791 7.86 -16.27 -23.81
C VAL A 791 7.90 -14.88 -24.40
N HIS A 792 6.80 -14.15 -24.30
CA HIS A 792 6.66 -12.78 -24.76
C HIS A 792 6.30 -11.85 -23.59
N GLN A 793 6.89 -10.66 -23.55
CA GLN A 793 6.55 -9.63 -22.57
C GLN A 793 5.62 -8.58 -23.17
N TYR A 794 4.31 -8.74 -23.02
CA TYR A 794 3.33 -7.82 -23.61
C TYR A 794 3.00 -6.59 -22.74
N SER A 795 3.31 -6.63 -21.44
CA SER A 795 2.95 -5.57 -20.48
C SER A 795 3.63 -4.22 -20.69
N GLY A 796 4.77 -4.17 -21.41
CA GLY A 796 5.50 -2.93 -21.66
C GLY A 796 6.12 -2.27 -20.42
N THR A 797 6.15 -2.94 -19.26
CA THR A 797 6.59 -2.38 -17.97
C THR A 797 8.09 -2.51 -17.68
N GLY A 798 8.93 -2.92 -18.64
CA GLY A 798 10.39 -3.09 -18.45
C GLY A 798 11.00 -4.09 -19.45
N PRO A 799 12.28 -4.48 -19.32
CA PRO A 799 12.87 -5.61 -20.06
C PRO A 799 12.39 -6.97 -19.51
N LEU A 800 12.58 -8.06 -20.25
CA LEU A 800 12.21 -9.43 -19.86
C LEU A 800 12.85 -9.92 -18.53
N GLY A 801 13.77 -9.14 -17.94
CA GLY A 801 14.76 -9.48 -16.90
C GLY A 801 14.26 -9.94 -15.51
N SER A 802 13.45 -10.99 -15.46
CA SER A 802 12.98 -11.68 -14.25
C SER A 802 13.71 -13.00 -13.95
N LEU A 803 13.32 -13.68 -12.87
CA LEU A 803 13.73 -15.06 -12.55
C LEU A 803 12.80 -16.10 -13.20
N ALA A 804 12.24 -15.81 -14.39
CA ALA A 804 11.31 -16.72 -15.04
C ALA A 804 11.90 -18.12 -15.25
N THR A 805 11.08 -19.13 -14.99
CA THR A 805 11.42 -20.54 -15.18
C THR A 805 10.36 -21.23 -16.01
N VAL A 806 10.81 -22.12 -16.89
CA VAL A 806 9.95 -23.00 -17.68
C VAL A 806 10.26 -24.44 -17.30
N LYS A 807 9.25 -25.16 -16.81
CA LYS A 807 9.35 -26.56 -16.42
C LYS A 807 8.52 -27.42 -17.36
N VAL A 808 9.12 -28.51 -17.85
CA VAL A 808 8.44 -29.46 -18.76
C VAL A 808 8.21 -30.77 -18.04
N TYR A 809 6.97 -31.24 -18.00
CA TYR A 809 6.54 -32.51 -17.43
C TYR A 809 6.10 -33.45 -18.55
N GLN A 810 6.44 -34.74 -18.45
CA GLN A 810 6.06 -35.76 -19.43
C GLN A 810 5.43 -36.97 -18.75
N GLY A 811 4.28 -37.42 -19.25
CA GLY A 811 3.53 -38.53 -18.67
C GLY A 811 3.07 -38.25 -17.24
N SER A 812 2.84 -39.29 -16.44
CA SER A 812 2.37 -39.17 -15.05
C SER A 812 3.42 -38.65 -14.04
N GLN A 813 4.50 -38.02 -14.51
CA GLN A 813 5.58 -37.57 -13.63
C GLN A 813 5.22 -36.26 -12.92
N THR A 814 5.46 -36.22 -11.62
CA THR A 814 5.28 -35.03 -10.77
C THR A 814 6.54 -34.17 -10.68
N ASP A 815 7.69 -34.70 -11.10
CA ASP A 815 8.96 -33.97 -11.22
C ASP A 815 9.17 -33.52 -12.69
N PRO A 816 9.76 -32.34 -12.94
CA PRO A 816 9.95 -31.85 -14.30
C PRO A 816 11.06 -32.64 -15.01
N ALA A 817 10.75 -33.15 -16.21
CA ALA A 817 11.69 -33.80 -17.11
C ALA A 817 12.76 -32.83 -17.65
N GLN A 818 12.41 -31.54 -17.83
CA GLN A 818 13.34 -30.47 -18.18
C GLN A 818 13.01 -29.20 -17.41
N THR A 819 14.04 -28.43 -17.05
CA THR A 819 13.88 -27.10 -16.44
C THR A 819 14.79 -26.11 -17.15
N TYR A 820 14.21 -25.01 -17.62
CA TYR A 820 14.91 -23.91 -18.27
C TYR A 820 14.77 -22.67 -17.40
N ALA A 821 15.91 -22.08 -17.02
CA ALA A 821 15.96 -20.81 -16.32
C ALA A 821 16.32 -19.72 -17.33
N MET A 822 15.63 -18.59 -17.26
CA MET A 822 15.91 -17.46 -18.13
C MET A 822 17.34 -16.94 -17.88
N PRO A 823 18.11 -16.61 -18.94
CA PRO A 823 19.47 -16.12 -18.76
C PRO A 823 19.51 -14.78 -18.00
N LEU A 824 20.43 -14.65 -17.03
CA LEU A 824 20.60 -13.47 -16.18
C LEU A 824 21.18 -12.22 -16.90
N ILE A 825 21.27 -12.25 -18.22
CA ILE A 825 21.84 -11.15 -19.02
C ILE A 825 20.71 -10.17 -19.34
N PRO A 826 20.79 -8.88 -18.98
CA PRO A 826 19.77 -7.90 -19.33
C PRO A 826 19.61 -7.85 -20.86
N SER A 827 18.45 -8.26 -21.34
CA SER A 827 18.06 -8.17 -22.74
C SER A 827 16.91 -7.19 -22.85
N SER A 828 17.06 -6.15 -23.68
CA SER A 828 15.97 -5.23 -24.03
C SER A 828 14.98 -5.83 -25.04
N LYS A 829 15.21 -7.07 -25.46
CA LYS A 829 14.44 -7.72 -26.51
C LYS A 829 13.14 -8.30 -25.93
N PRO A 830 12.01 -8.26 -26.67
CA PRO A 830 10.68 -8.64 -26.18
C PRO A 830 10.41 -10.15 -26.10
N TYR A 831 11.23 -11.00 -26.74
CA TYR A 831 10.99 -12.45 -26.81
C TYR A 831 12.14 -13.27 -26.21
N TRP A 832 11.81 -14.29 -25.43
CA TRP A 832 12.72 -15.34 -24.97
C TRP A 832 12.33 -16.69 -25.59
N VAL A 833 13.16 -17.20 -26.50
CA VAL A 833 12.98 -18.51 -27.14
C VAL A 833 13.59 -19.57 -26.24
N VAL A 834 12.75 -20.42 -25.65
CA VAL A 834 13.16 -21.32 -24.57
C VAL A 834 13.73 -22.62 -25.15
N PHE A 835 12.95 -23.34 -25.95
CA PHE A 835 13.36 -24.60 -26.56
C PHE A 835 12.60 -24.90 -27.86
N LYS A 836 13.20 -25.78 -28.67
CA LYS A 836 12.55 -26.45 -29.79
C LYS A 836 12.17 -27.88 -29.38
N MET A 837 10.92 -28.27 -29.56
CA MET A 837 10.46 -29.64 -29.35
C MET A 837 10.33 -30.36 -30.70
N THR A 838 10.80 -31.60 -30.78
CA THR A 838 10.67 -32.45 -31.96
C THR A 838 9.95 -33.73 -31.58
N VAL A 839 8.91 -34.06 -32.34
CA VAL A 839 8.14 -35.30 -32.20
C VAL A 839 8.34 -36.14 -33.44
N LYS A 840 8.76 -37.38 -33.26
CA LYS A 840 9.00 -38.34 -34.34
C LYS A 840 8.77 -39.76 -33.86
N ASP A 841 7.94 -40.51 -34.58
CA ASP A 841 7.65 -41.92 -34.28
C ASP A 841 7.19 -42.14 -32.82
N GLY A 842 6.44 -41.18 -32.27
CA GLY A 842 5.98 -41.19 -30.87
C GLY A 842 7.04 -40.82 -29.83
N GLY A 843 8.29 -40.59 -30.22
CA GLY A 843 9.34 -40.06 -29.36
C GLY A 843 9.37 -38.53 -29.32
N ILE A 844 9.60 -37.95 -28.15
CA ILE A 844 9.66 -36.50 -27.93
C ILE A 844 11.07 -36.12 -27.47
N SER A 845 11.70 -35.14 -28.14
CA SER A 845 12.98 -34.58 -27.73
C SER A 845 12.94 -33.06 -27.68
N PHE A 846 13.71 -32.48 -26.75
CA PHE A 846 13.83 -31.03 -26.56
C PHE A 846 15.25 -30.57 -26.87
N THR A 847 15.37 -29.55 -27.71
CA THR A 847 16.63 -28.86 -27.99
C THR A 847 16.58 -27.51 -27.27
N PRO A 848 17.43 -27.27 -26.26
CA PRO A 848 17.50 -25.96 -25.60
C PRO A 848 17.92 -24.89 -26.62
N MET A 849 17.21 -23.76 -26.63
CA MET A 849 17.60 -22.58 -27.40
C MET A 849 18.10 -21.53 -26.42
N ASN A 850 17.25 -21.16 -25.46
CA ASN A 850 17.52 -20.22 -24.37
C ASN A 850 18.11 -18.87 -24.83
N GLU A 851 17.52 -18.29 -25.88
CA GLU A 851 18.04 -17.11 -26.58
C GLU A 851 17.00 -15.97 -26.65
N PHE A 852 17.46 -14.72 -26.62
CA PHE A 852 16.60 -13.55 -26.78
C PHE A 852 16.57 -13.03 -28.22
N THR A 853 15.38 -12.67 -28.73
CA THR A 853 15.18 -12.16 -30.09
C THR A 853 14.23 -10.95 -30.14
N ASP A 854 14.46 -10.07 -31.12
CA ASP A 854 13.60 -8.91 -31.42
C ASP A 854 12.53 -9.24 -32.46
N SER A 855 12.72 -10.34 -33.20
CA SER A 855 11.79 -10.80 -34.22
C SER A 855 10.80 -11.76 -33.59
N ASP A 856 9.50 -11.49 -33.75
CA ASP A 856 8.44 -12.37 -33.28
C ASP A 856 8.63 -13.80 -33.84
N PRO A 857 8.87 -14.80 -32.99
CA PRO A 857 9.09 -16.18 -33.40
C PRO A 857 7.92 -16.77 -34.21
N VAL A 858 6.71 -16.23 -34.12
CA VAL A 858 5.60 -16.63 -35.02
C VAL A 858 5.94 -16.45 -36.50
N ASN A 859 6.76 -15.46 -36.85
CA ASN A 859 7.17 -15.26 -38.24
C ASN A 859 8.10 -16.35 -38.77
N THR A 860 8.62 -17.21 -37.88
CA THR A 860 9.38 -18.42 -38.26
C THR A 860 8.46 -19.63 -38.55
N VAL A 861 7.15 -19.54 -38.29
CA VAL A 861 6.15 -20.60 -38.52
C VAL A 861 6.07 -21.01 -39.99
N GLY A 862 6.35 -20.10 -40.93
CA GLY A 862 6.47 -20.44 -42.36
C GLY A 862 7.59 -21.44 -42.70
N GLN A 863 8.53 -21.68 -41.77
CA GLN A 863 9.63 -22.63 -41.90
C GLN A 863 9.43 -23.94 -41.11
N LEU A 864 8.35 -24.06 -40.33
CA LEU A 864 8.11 -25.20 -39.44
C LEU A 864 7.01 -26.17 -39.93
N GLY A 865 6.32 -25.86 -41.03
CA GLY A 865 5.29 -26.73 -41.62
C GLY A 865 5.84 -27.72 -42.64
N ASN A 866 5.42 -28.99 -42.55
CA ASN A 866 5.86 -30.09 -43.41
C ASN A 866 5.64 -29.85 -44.92
N SER A 867 6.74 -29.60 -45.66
CA SER A 867 6.93 -29.82 -47.10
C SER A 867 8.44 -29.67 -47.40
N THR A 868 9.29 -30.66 -47.17
CA THR A 868 9.66 -31.69 -48.18
C THR A 868 9.67 -31.20 -49.64
N GLU A 869 10.59 -30.29 -49.99
CA GLU A 869 11.39 -30.22 -51.25
C GLU A 869 12.03 -28.82 -51.41
N LEU A 870 13.36 -28.68 -51.44
CA LEU A 870 14.00 -27.43 -51.94
C LEU A 870 13.83 -27.43 -53.46
N ARG A 871 13.06 -26.50 -54.03
CA ARG A 871 12.71 -26.63 -55.45
C ARG A 871 13.70 -26.04 -56.47
N SER A 872 14.67 -25.20 -56.12
CA SER A 872 15.80 -24.93 -57.04
C SER A 872 16.99 -24.17 -56.44
N GLY A 873 18.19 -24.38 -57.01
CA GLY A 873 19.38 -23.51 -56.89
C GLY A 873 20.08 -23.36 -58.25
N SER A 874 20.72 -22.21 -58.51
CA SER A 874 21.41 -21.95 -59.80
C SER A 874 22.90 -21.72 -59.63
N TYR A 875 23.72 -22.19 -60.58
CA TYR A 875 25.14 -21.84 -60.69
C TYR A 875 25.50 -21.50 -62.15
N SER A 876 26.58 -20.74 -62.36
CA SER A 876 26.99 -20.21 -63.67
C SER A 876 28.39 -20.68 -64.01
N ILE A 877 28.61 -21.29 -65.18
CA ILE A 877 29.95 -21.48 -65.77
C ILE A 877 29.94 -20.77 -67.12
N ASN A 878 31.05 -20.08 -67.46
CA ASN A 878 31.23 -19.32 -68.71
C ASN A 878 30.41 -19.89 -69.88
N ASP A 879 29.50 -19.05 -70.38
CA ASP A 879 28.53 -19.23 -71.47
C ASP A 879 27.23 -20.02 -71.19
N GLY A 880 26.84 -20.23 -69.93
CA GLY A 880 25.45 -20.59 -69.63
C GLY A 880 25.13 -20.84 -68.16
N THR A 881 24.00 -20.30 -67.70
CA THR A 881 23.43 -20.59 -66.37
C THR A 881 22.77 -21.97 -66.38
N LYS A 882 23.16 -22.86 -65.46
CA LYS A 882 22.46 -24.13 -65.22
C LYS A 882 21.76 -24.10 -63.86
N ARG A 883 20.48 -24.50 -63.86
CA ARG A 883 19.61 -24.53 -62.68
C ARG A 883 19.42 -25.98 -62.24
N ILE A 884 19.64 -26.26 -60.96
CA ILE A 884 19.34 -27.54 -60.31
C ILE A 884 17.99 -27.38 -59.65
N GLU A 885 17.05 -28.27 -59.95
CA GLU A 885 15.69 -28.24 -59.39
C GLU A 885 15.49 -29.44 -58.46
N LYS A 886 14.71 -29.25 -57.38
CA LYS A 886 14.25 -30.29 -56.44
C LYS A 886 15.33 -30.98 -55.58
N VAL A 887 16.15 -30.21 -54.85
CA VAL A 887 17.09 -30.73 -53.84
C VAL A 887 16.35 -30.94 -52.50
N PRO A 888 16.40 -32.11 -51.83
CA PRO A 888 15.74 -32.26 -50.53
C PRO A 888 16.49 -31.57 -49.37
N GLN A 889 15.78 -31.10 -48.34
CA GLN A 889 16.40 -30.58 -47.11
C GLN A 889 17.14 -31.72 -46.37
N GLY A 890 18.38 -31.49 -45.93
CA GLY A 890 19.24 -32.53 -45.31
C GLY A 890 20.09 -33.34 -46.29
N THR A 891 20.19 -32.91 -47.56
CA THR A 891 21.09 -33.52 -48.56
C THR A 891 22.55 -33.43 -48.11
N THR A 892 23.27 -34.56 -48.11
CA THR A 892 24.69 -34.61 -47.74
C THR A 892 25.57 -33.96 -48.82
N VAL A 893 26.74 -33.48 -48.42
CA VAL A 893 27.71 -32.85 -49.34
C VAL A 893 28.08 -33.79 -50.49
N GLU A 894 28.16 -35.08 -50.26
CA GLU A 894 28.48 -36.10 -51.27
C GLU A 894 27.35 -36.30 -52.28
N ALA A 895 26.09 -36.25 -51.84
CA ALA A 895 24.93 -36.30 -52.74
C ALA A 895 24.79 -35.02 -53.58
N PHE A 896 25.11 -33.86 -52.98
CA PHE A 896 25.15 -32.59 -53.70
C PHE A 896 26.31 -32.51 -54.70
N LYS A 897 27.50 -33.00 -54.33
CA LYS A 897 28.65 -33.14 -55.22
C LYS A 897 28.33 -34.05 -56.41
N GLN A 898 27.62 -35.16 -56.21
CA GLN A 898 27.17 -36.07 -57.28
C GLN A 898 26.23 -35.41 -58.28
N ALA A 899 25.32 -34.54 -57.81
CA ALA A 899 24.45 -33.76 -58.70
C ALA A 899 25.24 -32.76 -59.57
N LEU A 900 26.34 -32.21 -59.04
CA LEU A 900 27.24 -31.30 -59.76
C LEU A 900 28.23 -32.02 -60.71
N THR A 901 28.58 -33.29 -60.45
CA THR A 901 29.62 -34.03 -61.20
C THR A 901 29.19 -34.51 -62.59
N THR A 902 27.93 -34.33 -62.98
CA THR A 902 27.42 -34.75 -64.30
C THR A 902 27.96 -33.91 -65.47
N ALA A 903 28.80 -32.90 -65.20
CA ALA A 903 29.37 -32.00 -66.21
C ALA A 903 30.88 -32.17 -66.48
N ASP A 904 31.69 -32.69 -65.54
CA ASP A 904 33.10 -33.07 -65.75
C ASP A 904 33.53 -34.09 -64.65
N PRO A 905 33.75 -35.37 -64.99
CA PRO A 905 34.05 -36.42 -63.99
C PRO A 905 35.41 -36.28 -63.30
N ALA A 906 36.32 -35.44 -63.83
CA ALA A 906 37.69 -35.33 -63.34
C ALA A 906 37.94 -34.08 -62.47
N ALA A 907 36.93 -33.23 -62.26
CA ALA A 907 37.01 -32.06 -61.39
C ALA A 907 36.77 -32.42 -59.91
N ARG A 908 37.40 -31.67 -58.99
CA ARG A 908 37.21 -31.81 -57.54
C ARG A 908 36.39 -30.63 -56.99
N TYR A 909 35.48 -30.92 -56.08
CA TYR A 909 34.50 -29.98 -55.54
C TYR A 909 34.64 -29.91 -54.02
N GLU A 910 34.79 -28.71 -53.47
CA GLU A 910 34.90 -28.44 -52.04
C GLU A 910 33.87 -27.37 -51.63
N LEU A 911 33.23 -27.55 -50.47
CA LEU A 911 32.15 -26.68 -49.99
C LEU A 911 32.62 -25.90 -48.76
N TYR A 912 32.38 -24.59 -48.77
CA TYR A 912 32.78 -23.67 -47.72
C TYR A 912 31.59 -22.82 -47.25
N GLY A 913 31.69 -22.31 -46.02
CA GLY A 913 30.78 -21.28 -45.52
C GLY A 913 30.86 -19.97 -46.32
N PRO A 914 29.98 -18.99 -46.03
CA PRO A 914 29.93 -17.70 -46.73
C PRO A 914 31.24 -16.91 -46.63
N ASP A 915 32.07 -17.23 -45.63
CA ASP A 915 33.41 -16.68 -45.40
C ASP A 915 34.48 -17.23 -46.37
N GLY A 916 34.15 -18.24 -47.17
CA GLY A 916 35.04 -18.85 -48.18
C GLY A 916 36.21 -19.66 -47.61
N SER A 917 36.25 -19.94 -46.31
CA SER A 917 37.40 -20.59 -45.66
C SER A 917 37.03 -21.77 -44.75
N THR A 918 35.81 -21.78 -44.20
CA THR A 918 35.35 -22.83 -43.29
C THR A 918 34.76 -24.01 -44.08
N VAL A 919 35.42 -25.18 -44.07
CA VAL A 919 34.97 -26.38 -44.80
C VAL A 919 33.69 -26.95 -44.19
N ARG A 920 32.65 -27.14 -45.01
CA ARG A 920 31.33 -27.63 -44.56
C ARG A 920 31.11 -29.11 -44.89
N THR A 921 30.36 -29.79 -44.02
CA THR A 921 29.93 -31.19 -44.16
C THR A 921 28.43 -31.33 -44.52
N GLY A 922 27.69 -30.22 -44.60
CA GLY A 922 26.28 -30.12 -45.03
C GLY A 922 25.97 -28.76 -45.66
N ILE A 923 24.88 -28.67 -46.43
CA ILE A 923 24.36 -27.38 -46.97
C ILE A 923 23.43 -26.80 -45.92
N VAL A 924 23.70 -25.59 -45.45
CA VAL A 924 22.99 -25.06 -44.28
C VAL A 924 22.26 -23.75 -44.58
N GLU A 925 22.77 -22.87 -45.47
CA GLU A 925 22.21 -21.52 -45.64
C GLU A 925 22.30 -20.97 -47.09
N ASN A 926 21.58 -19.87 -47.34
CA ASN A 926 21.70 -19.05 -48.55
C ASN A 926 23.11 -18.39 -48.59
N SER A 927 23.77 -18.33 -49.75
CA SER A 927 25.12 -17.77 -49.97
C SER A 927 26.35 -18.62 -49.54
N ASP A 928 26.21 -19.93 -49.27
CA ASP A 928 27.35 -20.85 -49.16
C ASP A 928 28.16 -20.93 -50.48
N ILE A 929 29.48 -21.19 -50.41
CA ILE A 929 30.41 -21.11 -51.55
C ILE A 929 30.92 -22.50 -51.97
N VAL A 930 30.80 -22.82 -53.27
CA VAL A 930 31.38 -24.03 -53.88
C VAL A 930 32.65 -23.67 -54.65
N VAL A 931 33.76 -24.31 -54.30
CA VAL A 931 35.04 -24.18 -55.01
C VAL A 931 35.24 -25.40 -55.92
N VAL A 932 35.43 -25.16 -57.21
CA VAL A 932 35.69 -26.20 -58.22
C VAL A 932 37.13 -26.10 -58.69
N THR A 933 37.88 -27.20 -58.52
CA THR A 933 39.24 -27.35 -59.04
C THR A 933 39.23 -28.24 -60.27
N GLY A 934 39.66 -27.70 -61.41
CA GLY A 934 39.71 -28.40 -62.69
C GLY A 934 40.67 -29.59 -62.68
N SER A 935 40.51 -30.49 -63.64
CA SER A 935 41.24 -31.76 -63.78
C SER A 935 42.76 -31.66 -63.86
N ASN A 936 43.30 -30.46 -64.16
CA ASN A 936 44.74 -30.17 -64.13
C ASN A 936 45.29 -29.83 -62.73
N GLY A 937 44.44 -29.79 -61.70
CA GLY A 937 44.82 -29.50 -60.30
C GLY A 937 45.18 -28.03 -60.00
N ILE A 938 45.14 -27.15 -61.01
CA ILE A 938 45.66 -25.78 -60.92
C ILE A 938 44.55 -24.73 -61.11
N SER A 939 43.53 -25.01 -61.93
CA SER A 939 42.45 -24.06 -62.22
C SER A 939 41.37 -24.11 -61.14
N ARG A 940 41.16 -23.03 -60.36
CA ARG A 940 40.10 -22.93 -59.33
C ARG A 940 39.05 -21.88 -59.70
N ARG A 941 37.77 -22.19 -59.50
CA ARG A 941 36.63 -21.23 -59.63
C ARG A 941 35.67 -21.35 -58.45
N GLN A 942 35.04 -20.23 -58.09
CA GLN A 942 34.12 -20.12 -56.96
C GLN A 942 32.70 -19.78 -57.43
N PHE A 943 31.71 -20.39 -56.81
CA PHE A 943 30.29 -20.19 -57.12
C PHE A 943 29.49 -19.97 -55.84
N GLU A 944 28.64 -18.94 -55.84
CA GLU A 944 27.73 -18.62 -54.73
C GLU A 944 26.39 -19.36 -54.92
N ILE A 945 25.88 -19.99 -53.87
CA ILE A 945 24.57 -20.65 -53.87
C ILE A 945 23.48 -19.64 -53.50
N ARG A 946 22.45 -19.48 -54.34
CA ARG A 946 21.26 -18.65 -54.03
C ARG A 946 19.98 -19.48 -53.92
N ILE A 947 19.21 -19.19 -52.87
CA ILE A 947 17.93 -19.78 -52.48
C ILE A 947 16.88 -18.65 -52.53
N GLU A 948 15.86 -18.79 -53.37
CA GLU A 948 14.79 -17.80 -53.52
C GLU A 948 13.58 -18.16 -52.64
N ALA A 949 13.06 -17.20 -51.87
CA ALA A 949 11.80 -17.30 -51.13
C ALA A 949 10.72 -16.41 -51.78
N VAL A 950 9.46 -16.85 -51.77
CA VAL A 950 8.33 -16.08 -52.32
C VAL A 950 7.80 -15.09 -51.26
N SER A 951 7.64 -13.81 -51.60
CA SER A 951 6.96 -12.82 -50.74
C SER A 951 5.44 -12.93 -50.85
N PRO A 952 4.67 -12.89 -49.74
CA PRO A 952 3.24 -12.65 -49.81
C PRO A 952 2.97 -11.15 -49.99
N SER A 953 2.10 -10.83 -50.94
CA SER A 953 1.52 -9.49 -51.09
C SER A 953 0.58 -9.19 -49.92
N SER A 954 0.62 -7.95 -49.44
CA SER A 954 -0.20 -7.46 -48.31
C SER A 954 -1.70 -7.47 -48.66
N PRO A 955 -2.60 -8.06 -47.84
CA PRO A 955 -4.03 -7.93 -48.06
C PRO A 955 -4.54 -6.60 -47.48
N GLY A 956 -5.13 -5.76 -48.34
CA GLY A 956 -5.95 -4.62 -47.90
C GLY A 956 -7.26 -5.11 -47.23
N PRO A 957 -8.02 -4.22 -46.55
CA PRO A 957 -9.14 -4.63 -45.71
C PRO A 957 -10.24 -5.35 -46.50
N ALA A 958 -10.54 -6.59 -46.09
CA ALA A 958 -11.57 -7.45 -46.67
C ALA A 958 -12.98 -6.82 -46.52
N ALA A 959 -13.86 -7.07 -47.48
CA ALA A 959 -15.26 -6.67 -47.40
C ALA A 959 -15.99 -7.49 -46.33
N GLY A 960 -16.20 -6.92 -45.13
CA GLY A 960 -16.89 -7.59 -44.03
C GLY A 960 -18.43 -7.58 -44.17
N ILE A 961 -19.07 -8.60 -43.59
CA ILE A 961 -20.50 -8.62 -43.27
C ILE A 961 -20.76 -7.57 -42.18
N ALA A 962 -21.85 -6.81 -42.32
CA ALA A 962 -22.30 -5.78 -41.38
C ALA A 962 -23.31 -6.34 -40.36
N GLY A 963 -24.11 -7.33 -40.76
CA GLY A 963 -25.13 -7.93 -39.92
C GLY A 963 -25.88 -9.06 -40.58
N LEU A 964 -26.47 -9.92 -39.75
CA LEU A 964 -27.39 -11.00 -40.14
C LEU A 964 -28.77 -10.74 -39.55
N TYR A 965 -29.81 -11.02 -40.33
CA TYR A 965 -31.20 -10.82 -39.94
C TYR A 965 -32.07 -12.00 -40.39
N ALA A 966 -32.94 -12.49 -39.51
CA ALA A 966 -34.01 -13.41 -39.85
C ALA A 966 -35.31 -12.63 -39.96
N SER A 967 -35.97 -12.65 -41.11
CA SER A 967 -37.16 -11.85 -41.38
C SER A 967 -38.30 -12.68 -42.00
N PRO A 968 -39.57 -12.38 -41.69
CA PRO A 968 -40.71 -12.97 -42.38
C PRO A 968 -40.79 -12.57 -43.87
N ASP A 969 -40.18 -11.45 -44.25
CA ASP A 969 -40.14 -10.90 -45.60
C ASP A 969 -38.71 -10.49 -46.02
N HIS A 970 -38.57 -9.84 -47.19
CA HIS A 970 -37.29 -9.36 -47.70
C HIS A 970 -36.76 -8.07 -47.03
N SER A 971 -37.36 -7.61 -45.91
CA SER A 971 -37.00 -6.35 -45.26
C SER A 971 -36.24 -6.57 -43.94
N VAL A 972 -35.15 -5.83 -43.76
CA VAL A 972 -34.38 -5.78 -42.50
C VAL A 972 -35.20 -5.12 -41.38
N THR A 973 -36.08 -4.17 -41.71
CA THR A 973 -36.90 -3.47 -40.70
C THR A 973 -37.96 -4.36 -40.05
N ASN A 974 -38.34 -5.46 -40.70
CA ASN A 974 -39.30 -6.43 -40.18
C ASN A 974 -38.60 -7.68 -39.61
N ALA A 975 -37.28 -7.62 -39.39
CA ALA A 975 -36.52 -8.72 -38.84
C ALA A 975 -37.03 -9.11 -37.44
N VAL A 976 -37.30 -10.39 -37.24
CA VAL A 976 -37.72 -10.98 -35.97
C VAL A 976 -36.54 -11.45 -35.13
N TYR A 977 -35.36 -11.57 -35.75
CA TYR A 977 -34.09 -11.81 -35.07
C TYR A 977 -32.96 -11.11 -35.83
N SER A 978 -32.01 -10.51 -35.11
CA SER A 978 -30.89 -9.80 -35.71
C SER A 978 -29.62 -10.02 -34.89
N GLN A 979 -28.50 -10.20 -35.57
CA GLN A 979 -27.18 -10.32 -34.95
C GLN A 979 -26.24 -9.34 -35.67
N PRO A 980 -25.78 -8.27 -34.98
CA PRO A 980 -24.76 -7.39 -35.52
C PRO A 980 -23.45 -8.16 -35.71
N ILE A 981 -22.80 -7.97 -36.86
CA ILE A 981 -21.51 -8.63 -37.15
C ILE A 981 -20.47 -7.54 -37.45
N GLY A 982 -19.42 -7.50 -36.63
CA GLY A 982 -18.22 -6.69 -36.89
C GLY A 982 -17.18 -7.45 -37.70
N PRO A 983 -16.11 -6.77 -38.18
CA PRO A 983 -14.98 -7.45 -38.81
C PRO A 983 -14.35 -8.45 -37.82
N GLY A 984 -14.38 -9.75 -38.16
CA GLY A 984 -13.75 -10.82 -37.37
C GLY A 984 -14.70 -11.70 -36.52
N VAL A 985 -16.02 -11.53 -36.58
CA VAL A 985 -16.96 -12.43 -35.88
C VAL A 985 -17.07 -13.75 -36.64
N ASN A 986 -16.67 -14.87 -36.01
CA ASN A 986 -16.89 -16.23 -36.53
C ASN A 986 -18.25 -16.75 -36.05
N THR A 987 -19.18 -17.01 -36.97
CA THR A 987 -20.51 -17.56 -36.64
C THR A 987 -20.46 -19.03 -36.22
N GLU A 988 -19.33 -19.72 -36.40
CA GLU A 988 -19.12 -21.12 -35.97
C GLU A 988 -19.21 -21.30 -34.45
N ASN A 989 -18.77 -20.30 -33.69
CA ASN A 989 -18.77 -20.33 -32.22
C ASN A 989 -20.06 -19.77 -31.61
N ALA A 990 -20.92 -19.14 -32.42
CA ALA A 990 -22.19 -18.55 -32.02
C ALA A 990 -23.17 -18.57 -33.22
N PRO A 991 -23.84 -19.71 -33.48
CA PRO A 991 -24.68 -19.89 -34.66
C PRO A 991 -25.81 -18.86 -34.71
N PHE A 992 -26.10 -18.38 -35.91
CA PHE A 992 -27.18 -17.42 -36.14
C PHE A 992 -28.53 -18.13 -36.01
N HIS A 993 -29.38 -17.65 -35.10
CA HIS A 993 -30.67 -18.27 -34.83
C HIS A 993 -31.73 -17.86 -35.85
N ILE A 994 -32.40 -18.83 -36.48
CA ILE A 994 -33.55 -18.58 -37.37
C ILE A 994 -34.82 -19.09 -36.68
N PRO A 995 -35.67 -18.18 -36.15
CA PRO A 995 -36.94 -18.58 -35.54
C PRO A 995 -37.92 -19.08 -36.62
N SER A 996 -38.84 -19.97 -36.22
CA SER A 996 -39.83 -20.59 -37.12
C SER A 996 -40.77 -19.60 -37.83
N SER A 997 -40.83 -18.35 -37.35
CA SER A 997 -41.60 -17.26 -37.96
C SER A 997 -40.87 -16.52 -39.09
N ALA A 998 -39.60 -16.84 -39.38
CA ALA A 998 -38.82 -16.21 -40.44
C ALA A 998 -38.81 -17.05 -41.72
N ASN A 999 -39.00 -16.40 -42.87
CA ASN A 999 -38.91 -17.03 -44.19
C ASN A 999 -37.59 -16.72 -44.90
N TYR A 1000 -36.86 -15.69 -44.45
CA TYR A 1000 -35.66 -15.19 -45.09
C TYR A 1000 -34.50 -15.00 -44.12
N LEU A 1001 -33.31 -15.41 -44.55
CA LEU A 1001 -32.04 -14.97 -43.99
C LEU A 1001 -31.52 -13.80 -44.85
N LEU A 1002 -31.35 -12.64 -44.22
CA LEU A 1002 -30.81 -11.43 -44.85
C LEU A 1002 -29.39 -11.19 -44.36
N ILE A 1003 -28.46 -11.03 -45.30
CA ILE A 1003 -27.04 -10.76 -45.03
C ILE A 1003 -26.74 -9.36 -45.54
N GLN A 1004 -26.38 -8.46 -44.61
CA GLN A 1004 -26.03 -7.08 -44.93
C GLN A 1004 -24.52 -6.94 -45.00
N PHE A 1005 -24.02 -6.24 -46.01
CA PHE A 1005 -22.59 -6.05 -46.25
C PHE A 1005 -22.16 -4.61 -45.98
N ASN A 1006 -20.90 -4.44 -45.58
CA ASN A 1006 -20.30 -3.13 -45.35
C ASN A 1006 -20.03 -2.36 -46.67
N GLN A 1007 -20.26 -2.97 -47.84
CA GLN A 1007 -19.98 -2.40 -49.17
C GLN A 1007 -21.07 -2.80 -50.19
N GLU A 1008 -21.25 -2.03 -51.27
CA GLU A 1008 -22.20 -2.36 -52.35
C GLU A 1008 -21.73 -3.52 -53.23
N LEU A 1009 -22.67 -4.43 -53.53
CA LEU A 1009 -22.46 -5.61 -54.36
C LEU A 1009 -22.85 -5.32 -55.80
N ALA A 1010 -22.18 -5.98 -56.76
CA ALA A 1010 -22.57 -5.90 -58.16
C ALA A 1010 -23.98 -6.49 -58.36
N ALA A 1011 -24.83 -5.84 -59.16
CA ALA A 1011 -26.22 -6.22 -59.37
C ALA A 1011 -26.44 -7.49 -60.22
N SER A 1012 -25.43 -8.36 -60.32
CA SER A 1012 -25.47 -9.61 -61.10
C SER A 1012 -25.27 -10.81 -60.18
N SER A 1013 -26.13 -11.83 -60.33
CA SER A 1013 -25.98 -13.14 -59.69
C SER A 1013 -25.05 -14.08 -60.48
N GLU A 1014 -24.42 -13.61 -61.56
CA GLU A 1014 -23.57 -14.43 -62.42
C GLU A 1014 -22.30 -14.89 -61.68
N GLY A 1015 -22.23 -16.20 -61.40
CA GLY A 1015 -21.16 -16.83 -60.62
C GLY A 1015 -21.45 -16.96 -59.12
N LEU A 1016 -22.56 -16.40 -58.62
CA LEU A 1016 -22.98 -16.57 -57.23
C LEU A 1016 -23.40 -18.02 -56.98
N GLN A 1017 -22.76 -18.67 -56.02
CA GLN A 1017 -23.11 -20.01 -55.58
C GLN A 1017 -23.36 -20.00 -54.08
N VAL A 1018 -24.51 -20.52 -53.69
CA VAL A 1018 -24.88 -20.70 -52.28
C VAL A 1018 -25.04 -22.19 -52.04
N TYR A 1019 -24.37 -22.70 -51.02
CA TYR A 1019 -24.46 -24.10 -50.60
C TYR A 1019 -25.02 -24.15 -49.19
N ALA A 1020 -26.00 -25.03 -48.95
CA ALA A 1020 -26.48 -25.38 -47.61
C ALA A 1020 -26.08 -26.83 -47.32
N ASN A 1021 -25.32 -27.07 -46.26
CA ASN A 1021 -24.76 -28.38 -45.91
C ASN A 1021 -24.05 -29.06 -47.08
N GLY A 1022 -23.30 -28.26 -47.86
CA GLY A 1022 -22.57 -28.73 -49.04
C GLY A 1022 -23.41 -28.97 -50.30
N SER A 1023 -24.73 -28.85 -50.23
CA SER A 1023 -25.64 -28.96 -51.39
C SER A 1023 -25.93 -27.60 -51.99
N LEU A 1024 -25.86 -27.48 -53.33
CA LEU A 1024 -26.11 -26.21 -54.02
C LEU A 1024 -27.59 -25.82 -53.89
N VAL A 1025 -27.84 -24.60 -53.43
CA VAL A 1025 -29.17 -24.01 -53.29
C VAL A 1025 -29.64 -23.48 -54.64
N SER A 1026 -30.94 -23.66 -54.94
CA SER A 1026 -31.54 -23.16 -56.18
C SER A 1026 -31.34 -21.64 -56.32
N ALA A 1027 -30.99 -21.19 -57.52
CA ALA A 1027 -30.79 -19.78 -57.82
C ALA A 1027 -32.04 -18.93 -57.53
N ASP A 1028 -33.24 -19.51 -57.66
CA ASP A 1028 -34.51 -18.84 -57.38
C ASP A 1028 -34.74 -18.52 -55.90
N SER A 1029 -33.99 -19.19 -55.01
CA SER A 1029 -34.02 -18.95 -53.56
C SER A 1029 -33.07 -17.84 -53.12
N VAL A 1030 -32.23 -17.31 -54.01
CA VAL A 1030 -31.20 -16.33 -53.69
C VAL A 1030 -31.48 -15.04 -54.44
N ARG A 1031 -31.59 -13.92 -53.72
CA ARG A 1031 -31.86 -12.62 -54.32
C ARG A 1031 -30.93 -11.55 -53.78
N LEU A 1032 -30.20 -10.89 -54.69
CA LEU A 1032 -29.49 -9.65 -54.39
C LEU A 1032 -30.50 -8.50 -54.38
N LEU A 1033 -30.53 -7.76 -53.28
CA LEU A 1033 -31.42 -6.62 -53.05
C LEU A 1033 -30.61 -5.31 -53.04
N PRO A 1034 -31.28 -4.15 -53.25
CA PRO A 1034 -30.65 -2.85 -53.04
C PRO A 1034 -30.10 -2.69 -51.61
N GLU A 1035 -29.23 -1.69 -51.39
CA GLU A 1035 -28.68 -1.36 -50.06
C GLU A 1035 -27.76 -2.42 -49.43
N ARG A 1036 -26.92 -3.08 -50.26
CA ARG A 1036 -25.87 -3.99 -49.78
C ARG A 1036 -26.42 -5.25 -49.11
N LEU A 1037 -27.57 -5.76 -49.59
CA LEU A 1037 -28.28 -6.85 -48.95
C LEU A 1037 -28.40 -8.07 -49.87
N LEU A 1038 -28.14 -9.26 -49.32
CA LEU A 1038 -28.43 -10.54 -49.94
C LEU A 1038 -29.55 -11.22 -49.15
N ALA A 1039 -30.63 -11.59 -49.81
CA ALA A 1039 -31.73 -12.35 -49.23
C ALA A 1039 -31.66 -13.81 -49.70
N LEU A 1040 -31.69 -14.73 -48.73
CA LEU A 1040 -31.83 -16.15 -48.97
C LEU A 1040 -33.19 -16.61 -48.44
N ASN A 1041 -34.02 -17.16 -49.32
CA ASN A 1041 -35.26 -17.82 -48.93
C ASN A 1041 -34.90 -19.15 -48.24
N VAL A 1042 -35.16 -19.21 -46.94
CA VAL A 1042 -34.91 -20.38 -46.10
C VAL A 1042 -36.17 -21.24 -45.95
N ALA A 1043 -37.34 -20.75 -46.35
CA ALA A 1043 -38.58 -21.50 -46.34
C ALA A 1043 -38.53 -22.65 -47.36
N GLY A 1044 -38.38 -23.88 -46.85
CA GLY A 1044 -38.32 -25.10 -47.65
C GLY A 1044 -36.90 -25.66 -47.87
N LEU A 1045 -35.86 -25.05 -47.28
CA LEU A 1045 -34.54 -25.69 -47.20
C LEU A 1045 -34.52 -26.73 -46.07
N PRO A 1046 -33.81 -27.87 -46.23
CA PRO A 1046 -33.65 -28.86 -45.16
C PRO A 1046 -32.63 -28.33 -44.15
N LEU A 1047 -33.10 -27.47 -43.25
CA LEU A 1047 -32.28 -26.85 -42.21
C LEU A 1047 -32.44 -27.64 -40.90
N ASP A 1048 -31.32 -27.92 -40.25
CA ASP A 1048 -31.16 -28.60 -38.96
C ASP A 1048 -30.31 -27.74 -38.00
N GLN A 1049 -30.07 -28.24 -36.79
CA GLN A 1049 -29.35 -27.51 -35.73
C GLN A 1049 -27.88 -27.17 -36.06
N ASP A 1050 -27.31 -27.83 -37.08
CA ASP A 1050 -25.89 -27.70 -37.47
C ASP A 1050 -25.74 -27.18 -38.91
N THR A 1051 -26.76 -26.49 -39.43
CA THR A 1051 -26.74 -26.14 -40.86
C THR A 1051 -25.71 -25.07 -41.19
N VAL A 1052 -24.87 -25.38 -42.17
CA VAL A 1052 -23.79 -24.53 -42.67
C VAL A 1052 -24.16 -23.97 -44.04
N ILE A 1053 -24.23 -22.64 -44.15
CA ILE A 1053 -24.44 -21.94 -45.42
C ILE A 1053 -23.12 -21.34 -45.90
N ARG A 1054 -22.66 -21.77 -47.08
CA ARG A 1054 -21.45 -21.24 -47.72
C ARG A 1054 -21.83 -20.43 -48.95
N ILE A 1055 -21.26 -19.23 -49.08
CA ILE A 1055 -21.53 -18.32 -50.18
C ILE A 1055 -20.21 -18.01 -50.89
N SER A 1056 -20.20 -18.12 -52.22
CA SER A 1056 -19.04 -17.83 -53.05
C SER A 1056 -19.43 -17.13 -54.35
N GLY A 1057 -18.44 -16.48 -54.99
CA GLY A 1057 -18.63 -15.85 -56.30
C GLY A 1057 -19.26 -14.45 -56.27
N LEU A 1058 -19.39 -13.84 -55.08
CA LEU A 1058 -19.79 -12.43 -54.94
C LEU A 1058 -18.72 -11.49 -55.48
N LYS A 1059 -19.15 -10.35 -56.04
CA LYS A 1059 -18.26 -9.32 -56.57
C LYS A 1059 -18.68 -7.95 -56.08
N LYS A 1060 -17.69 -7.09 -55.82
CA LYS A 1060 -17.92 -5.67 -55.47
C LYS A 1060 -18.48 -4.91 -56.67
N ALA A 1061 -19.38 -3.96 -56.43
CA ALA A 1061 -19.95 -3.11 -57.48
C ALA A 1061 -18.87 -2.31 -58.24
N THR A 1062 -17.84 -1.85 -57.52
CA THR A 1062 -16.68 -1.17 -58.09
C THR A 1062 -15.61 -2.16 -58.54
N GLY A 1063 -15.37 -2.25 -59.85
CA GLY A 1063 -14.22 -2.93 -60.44
C GLY A 1063 -14.32 -4.45 -60.62
N ASN A 1064 -15.49 -5.06 -60.38
CA ASN A 1064 -15.72 -6.50 -60.56
C ASN A 1064 -14.77 -7.38 -59.72
N ILE A 1065 -14.31 -6.84 -58.59
CA ILE A 1065 -13.32 -7.47 -57.70
C ILE A 1065 -14.01 -8.60 -56.91
N PRO A 1066 -13.45 -9.83 -56.87
CA PRO A 1066 -14.00 -10.92 -56.09
C PRO A 1066 -14.08 -10.60 -54.60
N VAL A 1067 -15.15 -11.04 -53.96
CA VAL A 1067 -15.27 -11.11 -52.50
C VAL A 1067 -14.91 -12.53 -52.07
N ASP A 1068 -14.09 -12.65 -51.03
CA ASP A 1068 -13.70 -13.96 -50.50
C ASP A 1068 -14.93 -14.77 -50.06
N PRO A 1069 -14.95 -16.09 -50.31
CA PRO A 1069 -16.04 -16.94 -49.82
C PRO A 1069 -16.15 -16.88 -48.31
N PHE A 1070 -17.37 -16.94 -47.80
CA PHE A 1070 -17.61 -16.96 -46.35
C PHE A 1070 -18.71 -17.96 -45.99
N THR A 1071 -18.75 -18.29 -44.71
CA THR A 1071 -19.62 -19.33 -44.15
C THR A 1071 -20.45 -18.74 -43.01
N VAL A 1072 -21.73 -19.08 -42.98
CA VAL A 1072 -22.68 -18.74 -41.91
C VAL A 1072 -23.19 -20.03 -41.29
N TYR A 1073 -23.02 -20.18 -39.98
CA TYR A 1073 -23.57 -21.30 -39.21
C TYR A 1073 -24.93 -20.90 -38.66
N ILE A 1074 -25.93 -21.77 -38.84
CA ILE A 1074 -27.32 -21.52 -38.47
C ILE A 1074 -27.76 -22.52 -37.43
N SER A 1075 -28.55 -22.04 -36.46
CA SER A 1075 -29.27 -22.88 -35.52
C SER A 1075 -30.77 -22.61 -35.61
N ILE A 1076 -31.56 -23.67 -35.68
CA ILE A 1076 -33.03 -23.63 -35.67
C ILE A 1076 -33.50 -24.33 -34.39
N PRO A 1077 -34.48 -23.77 -33.65
CA PRO A 1077 -34.98 -24.37 -32.42
C PRO A 1077 -35.75 -25.67 -32.66
#